data_AF-K0SLS3-F1
#
_entry.id   AF-K0SLS3-F1
#
_cell.length_a   1.000
_cell.length_b   1.000
_cell.length_c   1.000
_cell.angle_alpha   90.00
_cell.angle_beta   90.00
_cell.angle_gamma   90.00
#
_symmetry.space_group_name_H-M   'P 1'
#
loop_
_entity.id
_entity.type
_entity.pdbx_description
1 polymer ?
#
loop_
_entity_poly.entity_id
_entity_poly.type
_entity_poly.pdbx_seq_one_letter_code
_entity_poly.pdbx_strand_id
1 'polypeptide(L)'
;MEATEMRPRATNARHLQSFACLRVRNLKTLYGSDDIAQSLGRYTDKDKSPIGCVDRKIRGLVNLINRHPDFVTLSSCSGRVALFDPSGSSAGCAEAVSEGDVSRGTEASGKGRGRWIFVTHDVLPDLGERMIGSLREAGRERRRRRQNHPTAPDDEPVTCKHEPVLMHVGASSLEAGKKMLHIAKSTCAMRESGLVVTDTRVTVELRTTGTSLCLPLILAEDSIQPSEEYLKSLAKLANERMLQNEALIEKLFTSIQSELFDEVPACGPSLENVQAGFRSLPPLNLWKTAAVVLPRSGGDLDVLAFGGQGVGPEMKTCRRWDSILRLARRDGEWALGWDIIPFAIDESGQFQFVTRSATYRLEYSKGLGAREGHSACTLPGLLETTELIAVFGGRTGGPLSPSDDLFFMEVSSENGEDVASIRRLAAVAGTWPEPRFGHSMTALPERCSSPAHGRPLFAIAGGTGVLEGLPVVYSSVYLLTQITDGQTDVNSLQWSRLDDMPGPRVYHTASLSPCTDEKDSHLFIFGGMSEFDDPFSTGASCPSFLYPLQKEIRGDSEIVDGLGLEPRLGSASCNISLGRHDLTLILGGVRHPGSTSRRDDPPLTILAWRGGEASNLDEPARLVSPDGSRVDLGSCAHHCLLGLPPSDGVPSAVALGGGVPSFSFGQSYAKTHLIEVCHGTLAGAVNETSVRAPKHAETSTSEHEEEQGGKPVDVEVDVVYVAARHAKQAKTELESRNVFDRRFKMVKVERGGGDQSIAIPIIGFDDGLEEALSGLLLGRGREVLPPSSSTLAKMKQKR
;
A
#
# COMPACT_ATOMS: atom_id res chain seq x y z
N MET A 1 2.48 12.69 18.02
CA MET A 1 1.06 12.31 18.18
C MET A 1 0.38 12.48 16.83
N GLU A 2 0.49 11.47 15.97
CA GLU A 2 -0.33 11.40 14.76
C GLU A 2 -1.63 10.69 15.10
N ALA A 3 -2.74 11.29 14.66
CA ALA A 3 -4.08 10.86 15.00
C ALA A 3 -4.52 9.76 14.02
N THR A 4 -4.67 8.53 14.55
CA THR A 4 -5.39 7.38 13.95
C THR A 4 -6.66 7.84 13.24
N GLU A 5 -7.08 7.16 12.16
CA GLU A 5 -8.37 7.48 11.52
C GLU A 5 -9.50 7.42 12.56
N MET A 6 -10.27 8.49 12.70
CA MET A 6 -11.29 8.62 13.74
C MET A 6 -12.51 9.33 13.16
N ARG A 7 -13.71 8.87 13.53
CA ARG A 7 -14.97 9.51 13.10
C ARG A 7 -15.45 10.46 14.21
N PRO A 8 -15.81 11.71 13.87
CA PRO A 8 -16.44 12.60 14.83
C PRO A 8 -17.78 12.03 15.30
N ARG A 9 -18.07 12.08 16.60
CA ARG A 9 -19.39 11.71 17.12
C ARG A 9 -20.44 12.71 16.64
N ALA A 10 -21.46 12.22 15.95
CA ALA A 10 -22.57 13.08 15.51
C ALA A 10 -23.29 13.71 16.72
N THR A 11 -23.50 15.02 16.67
CA THR A 11 -24.35 15.71 17.65
C THR A 11 -25.68 16.10 17.00
N ASN A 12 -26.81 15.69 17.60
CA ASN A 12 -28.16 16.00 17.09
C ASN A 12 -28.61 17.45 17.41
N ALA A 13 -27.67 18.40 17.52
CA ALA A 13 -27.96 19.76 17.95
C ALA A 13 -28.21 20.69 16.77
N ARG A 14 -29.10 21.69 16.93
CA ARG A 14 -29.28 22.75 15.93
C ARG A 14 -28.03 23.61 15.88
N HIS A 15 -27.36 23.65 14.73
CA HIS A 15 -26.16 24.46 14.52
C HIS A 15 -26.51 25.95 14.39
N LEU A 16 -25.63 26.80 14.92
CA LEU A 16 -25.65 28.24 14.68
C LEU A 16 -25.35 28.51 13.21
N GLN A 17 -26.22 29.27 12.53
CA GLN A 17 -26.04 29.59 11.10
C GLN A 17 -24.72 30.31 10.80
N SER A 18 -24.28 31.15 11.73
CA SER A 18 -23.01 31.89 11.67
C SER A 18 -21.76 31.01 11.81
N PHE A 19 -21.88 29.79 12.35
CA PHE A 19 -20.73 28.94 12.61
C PHE A 19 -20.09 28.40 11.33
N ALA A 20 -20.88 28.06 10.30
CA ALA A 20 -20.36 27.57 9.04
C ALA A 20 -19.37 28.57 8.40
N CYS A 21 -19.75 29.84 8.33
CA CYS A 21 -18.90 30.91 7.82
C CYS A 21 -17.65 31.12 8.70
N LEU A 22 -17.80 31.05 10.03
CA LEU A 22 -16.68 31.16 10.97
C LEU A 22 -15.68 30.02 10.77
N ARG A 23 -16.16 28.78 10.62
CA ARG A 23 -15.32 27.59 10.42
C ARG A 23 -14.55 27.69 9.12
N VAL A 24 -15.22 27.91 7.99
CA VAL A 24 -14.57 28.05 6.67
C VAL A 24 -13.50 29.14 6.68
N ARG A 25 -13.79 30.32 7.25
CA ARG A 25 -12.84 31.43 7.32
C ARG A 25 -11.57 31.08 8.11
N ASN A 26 -11.72 30.46 9.28
CA ASN A 26 -10.56 30.10 10.11
C ASN A 26 -9.76 28.96 9.49
N LEU A 27 -10.42 27.94 8.92
CA LEU A 27 -9.73 26.84 8.24
C LEU A 27 -8.94 27.34 7.02
N LYS A 28 -9.53 28.20 6.17
CA LYS A 28 -8.81 28.82 5.05
C LYS A 28 -7.65 29.69 5.49
N THR A 29 -7.78 30.39 6.61
CA THR A 29 -6.68 31.19 7.16
C THR A 29 -5.54 30.30 7.65
N LEU A 30 -5.86 29.14 8.24
CA LEU A 30 -4.86 28.27 8.86
C LEU A 30 -4.22 27.30 7.85
N TYR A 31 -5.03 26.68 6.99
CA TYR A 31 -4.65 25.59 6.08
C TYR A 31 -4.74 25.95 4.59
N GLY A 32 -5.26 27.14 4.24
CA GLY A 32 -5.44 27.55 2.84
C GLY A 32 -6.69 26.96 2.16
N SER A 33 -7.30 25.94 2.76
CA SER A 33 -8.51 25.26 2.30
C SER A 33 -9.49 25.05 3.46
N ASP A 34 -10.77 24.85 3.15
CA ASP A 34 -11.79 24.37 4.08
C ASP A 34 -11.88 22.83 4.16
N ASP A 35 -11.23 22.11 3.25
CA ASP A 35 -11.08 20.66 3.31
C ASP A 35 -9.84 20.26 4.13
N ILE A 36 -10.09 19.86 5.38
CA ILE A 36 -9.05 19.43 6.32
C ILE A 36 -8.47 18.08 5.92
N ALA A 37 -9.24 17.19 5.29
CA ALA A 37 -8.78 15.85 4.94
C ALA A 37 -7.63 15.90 3.91
N GLN A 38 -7.68 16.86 2.99
CA GLN A 38 -6.65 17.07 1.97
C GLN A 38 -5.50 18.02 2.39
N SER A 39 -5.65 18.75 3.51
CA SER A 39 -4.75 19.85 3.90
C SER A 39 -4.02 19.63 5.23
N LEU A 40 -4.19 18.45 5.84
CA LEU A 40 -3.55 18.09 7.10
C LEU A 40 -2.02 18.23 7.01
N GLY A 41 -1.45 19.05 7.89
CA GLY A 41 -0.01 19.30 7.95
C GLY A 41 0.50 20.45 7.08
N ARG A 42 -0.31 21.00 6.18
CA ARG A 42 0.04 22.19 5.38
C ARG A 42 -0.53 23.46 6.03
N TYR A 43 0.28 24.12 6.85
CA TYR A 43 -0.07 25.44 7.39
C TYR A 43 0.31 26.52 6.38
N THR A 44 -0.51 27.58 6.27
CA THR A 44 -0.14 28.75 5.46
C THR A 44 0.68 29.75 6.27
N ASP A 45 1.50 30.56 5.61
CA ASP A 45 2.27 31.66 6.22
C ASP A 45 1.39 32.87 6.64
N LYS A 46 0.08 32.68 6.74
CA LYS A 46 -0.91 33.72 7.10
C LYS A 46 -1.36 33.64 8.55
N ASP A 47 -0.66 32.86 9.38
CA ASP A 47 -0.91 32.82 10.81
C ASP A 47 -0.62 34.18 11.46
N LYS A 48 -1.53 34.61 12.34
CA LYS A 48 -1.51 35.96 12.93
C LYS A 48 -0.84 36.00 14.30
N SER A 49 -0.26 34.91 14.77
CA SER A 49 0.49 34.90 16.02
C SER A 49 1.80 35.69 15.85
N PRO A 50 2.40 36.19 16.95
CA PRO A 50 3.69 36.89 16.88
C PRO A 50 4.84 36.05 16.31
N ILE A 51 4.74 34.71 16.38
CA ILE A 51 5.74 33.78 15.82
C ILE A 51 5.42 33.40 14.35
N GLY A 52 4.30 33.87 13.79
CA GLY A 52 3.91 33.66 12.40
C GLY A 52 3.55 32.21 12.04
N CYS A 53 3.42 31.33 13.04
CA CYS A 53 2.99 29.94 12.85
C CYS A 53 2.39 29.34 14.13
N VAL A 54 1.68 28.21 14.01
CA VAL A 54 1.19 27.48 15.19
C VAL A 54 2.34 26.80 15.92
N ASP A 55 2.40 26.99 17.25
CA ASP A 55 3.35 26.34 18.15
C ASP A 55 3.43 24.83 17.91
N ARG A 56 4.64 24.33 17.62
CA ARG A 56 4.89 22.94 17.20
C ARG A 56 4.25 21.90 18.13
N LYS A 57 4.27 22.15 19.44
CA LYS A 57 3.80 21.23 20.49
C LYS A 57 2.30 20.97 20.47
N ILE A 58 1.50 21.92 20.00
CA ILE A 58 0.03 21.81 19.97
C ILE A 58 -0.55 21.63 18.57
N ARG A 59 0.28 21.54 17.53
CA ARG A 59 -0.20 21.30 16.15
C ARG A 59 -1.10 20.07 16.04
N GLY A 60 -0.73 18.98 16.72
CA GLY A 60 -1.54 17.76 16.79
C GLY A 60 -2.92 18.02 17.39
N LEU A 61 -2.97 18.74 18.52
CA LEU A 61 -4.21 19.10 19.21
C LEU A 61 -5.09 20.05 18.38
N VAL A 62 -4.49 21.07 17.75
CA VAL A 62 -5.18 21.99 16.84
C VAL A 62 -5.80 21.22 15.66
N ASN A 63 -5.04 20.33 15.03
CA ASN A 63 -5.53 19.48 13.95
C ASN A 63 -6.67 18.56 14.41
N LEU A 64 -6.52 17.91 15.56
CA LEU A 64 -7.56 17.05 16.13
C LEU A 64 -8.87 17.82 16.33
N ILE A 65 -8.81 18.99 16.99
CA ILE A 65 -10.00 19.82 17.23
C ILE A 65 -10.65 20.23 15.90
N ASN A 66 -9.86 20.69 14.93
CA ASN A 66 -10.37 21.17 13.65
C ASN A 66 -11.00 20.06 12.81
N ARG A 67 -10.53 18.80 12.91
CA ARG A 67 -11.15 17.64 12.22
C ARG A 67 -12.61 17.42 12.62
N HIS A 68 -13.01 17.81 13.82
CA HIS A 68 -14.40 17.68 14.25
C HIS A 68 -15.28 18.76 13.59
N PRO A 69 -16.42 18.41 12.96
CA PRO A 69 -17.27 19.36 12.23
C PRO A 69 -17.86 20.42 13.16
N ASP A 70 -18.10 20.09 14.43
CA ASP A 70 -18.67 21.01 15.42
C ASP A 70 -17.69 22.00 16.06
N PHE A 71 -16.39 21.94 15.75
CA PHE A 71 -15.39 22.78 16.41
C PHE A 71 -14.48 23.48 15.41
N VAL A 72 -13.93 24.64 15.77
CA VAL A 72 -12.84 25.28 15.01
C VAL A 72 -11.95 26.09 15.93
N THR A 73 -10.64 25.96 15.82
CA THR A 73 -9.68 26.76 16.60
C THR A 73 -9.64 28.20 16.09
N LEU A 74 -9.59 29.16 17.02
CA LEU A 74 -9.65 30.59 16.74
C LEU A 74 -8.34 31.29 17.08
N SER A 75 -7.71 30.84 18.16
CA SER A 75 -6.34 31.19 18.55
C SER A 75 -5.83 30.16 19.56
N SER A 76 -4.52 30.00 19.63
CA SER A 76 -3.88 28.99 20.48
C SER A 76 -2.45 29.39 20.88
N CYS A 77 -2.02 28.98 22.06
CA CYS A 77 -0.64 29.07 22.55
C CYS A 77 -0.33 27.81 23.36
N SER A 78 0.82 27.18 23.13
CA SER A 78 1.23 25.95 23.84
C SER A 78 1.67 26.18 25.28
N GLY A 79 1.74 27.43 25.72
CA GLY A 79 2.35 27.85 26.97
C GLY A 79 3.78 28.35 26.76
N ARG A 80 4.22 29.26 27.63
CA ARG A 80 5.48 29.98 27.51
C ARG A 80 6.08 30.35 28.86
N VAL A 81 7.40 30.46 28.90
CA VAL A 81 8.13 31.22 29.92
C VAL A 81 8.49 32.58 29.35
N ALA A 82 8.23 33.64 30.09
CA ALA A 82 8.45 34.99 29.61
C ALA A 82 8.88 35.97 30.72
N LEU A 83 9.67 36.95 30.33
CA LEU A 83 10.03 38.11 31.15
C LEU A 83 9.38 39.35 30.53
N PHE A 84 8.61 40.08 31.32
CA PHE A 84 7.90 41.27 30.88
C PHE A 84 8.40 42.50 31.65
N ASP A 85 8.91 43.50 30.93
CA ASP A 85 9.30 44.78 31.50
C ASP A 85 8.19 45.82 31.26
N PRO A 86 7.39 46.20 32.28
CA PRO A 86 6.37 47.23 32.15
C PRO A 86 6.93 48.64 31.86
N SER A 87 8.20 48.88 32.18
CA SER A 87 8.89 50.16 31.95
C SER A 87 9.47 50.29 30.54
N GLY A 88 9.50 49.21 29.75
CA GLY A 88 10.05 49.21 28.39
C GLY A 88 9.13 49.88 27.36
N SER A 89 9.71 50.69 26.46
CA SER A 89 9.02 51.18 25.26
C SER A 89 8.99 50.08 24.20
N SER A 90 7.86 49.90 23.50
CA SER A 90 7.59 48.79 22.57
C SER A 90 8.42 48.78 21.27
N ALA A 91 9.56 49.46 21.21
CA ALA A 91 10.33 49.71 20.00
C ALA A 91 11.31 48.59 19.58
N GLY A 92 11.36 47.44 20.27
CA GLY A 92 12.48 46.49 20.16
C GLY A 92 12.18 45.05 19.73
N CYS A 93 10.95 44.69 19.37
CA CYS A 93 10.63 43.29 19.01
C CYS A 93 9.76 43.14 17.76
N ALA A 94 9.58 44.20 16.97
CA ALA A 94 8.86 44.15 15.70
C ALA A 94 9.85 44.37 14.55
N GLU A 95 10.43 43.28 14.05
CA GLU A 95 10.83 43.26 12.64
C GLU A 95 9.69 42.65 11.81
N ALA A 96 9.30 43.42 10.79
CA ALA A 96 8.43 43.12 9.66
C ALA A 96 6.90 42.99 9.88
N VAL A 97 6.21 44.11 10.14
CA VAL A 97 4.92 44.39 9.49
C VAL A 97 4.88 45.86 9.04
N SER A 98 4.58 46.05 7.75
CA SER A 98 4.50 47.31 7.02
C SER A 98 3.59 48.35 7.69
N GLU A 99 4.00 49.61 7.56
CA GLU A 99 3.31 50.82 7.98
C GLU A 99 1.82 50.85 7.56
N GLY A 100 0.93 51.10 8.53
CA GLY A 100 -0.48 51.31 8.27
C GLY A 100 -1.35 51.40 9.52
N ASP A 101 -1.77 52.64 9.81
CA ASP A 101 -2.87 53.06 10.69
C ASP A 101 -2.60 53.20 12.21
N VAL A 102 -2.38 54.45 12.61
CA VAL A 102 -2.34 54.92 13.99
C VAL A 102 -3.77 55.28 14.40
N SER A 103 -4.47 54.37 15.07
CA SER A 103 -5.80 54.66 15.65
C SER A 103 -5.90 54.19 17.11
N ARG A 104 -5.55 55.14 18.00
CA ARG A 104 -6.01 55.37 19.39
C ARG A 104 -6.56 54.14 20.17
N GLY A 105 -5.67 53.41 20.83
CA GLY A 105 -6.03 52.52 21.94
C GLY A 105 -6.20 53.32 23.24
N THR A 106 -7.35 53.19 23.90
CA THR A 106 -7.72 53.88 25.14
C THR A 106 -6.87 53.43 26.33
N GLU A 107 -6.43 54.39 27.15
CA GLU A 107 -5.54 54.22 28.31
C GLU A 107 -6.05 53.23 29.39
N ALA A 108 -7.32 52.81 29.32
CA ALA A 108 -7.94 51.86 30.24
C ALA A 108 -7.72 50.36 29.90
N SER A 109 -7.19 50.02 28.72
CA SER A 109 -7.06 48.60 28.30
C SER A 109 -5.71 47.95 28.63
N GLY A 110 -4.71 48.70 29.12
CA GLY A 110 -3.35 48.18 29.38
C GLY A 110 -2.58 47.69 28.14
N LYS A 111 -3.19 47.70 26.96
CA LYS A 111 -2.55 47.40 25.67
C LYS A 111 -1.78 48.63 25.20
N GLY A 112 -0.49 48.70 25.53
CA GLY A 112 0.41 49.74 25.01
C GLY A 112 1.55 50.16 25.91
N ARG A 113 1.67 49.65 27.14
CA ARG A 113 2.81 49.89 28.04
C ARG A 113 3.56 48.60 28.33
N GLY A 114 4.88 48.62 28.17
CA GLY A 114 5.80 47.51 28.46
C GLY A 114 6.23 46.69 27.24
N ARG A 115 7.29 45.90 27.43
CA ARG A 115 7.92 45.05 26.39
C ARG A 115 8.23 43.66 26.94
N TRP A 116 8.09 42.63 26.12
CA TRP A 116 8.66 41.31 26.39
C TRP A 116 10.18 41.37 26.19
N ILE A 117 10.96 41.08 27.24
CA ILE A 117 12.43 41.05 27.15
C ILE A 117 12.97 39.64 26.91
N PHE A 118 12.17 38.61 27.18
CA PHE A 118 12.47 37.21 26.91
C PHE A 118 11.16 36.42 26.76
N VAL A 119 11.10 35.51 25.79
CA VAL A 119 9.99 34.56 25.62
C VAL A 119 10.55 33.24 25.07
N THR A 120 10.10 32.11 25.62
CA THR A 120 10.32 30.78 25.05
C THR A 120 9.06 29.93 25.19
N HIS A 121 8.79 29.09 24.18
CA HIS A 121 7.76 28.05 24.22
C HIS A 121 8.37 26.66 24.49
N ASP A 122 9.70 26.59 24.65
CA ASP A 122 10.47 25.36 24.83
C ASP A 122 11.05 25.22 26.24
N VAL A 123 11.22 23.96 26.66
CA VAL A 123 12.00 23.60 27.85
C VAL A 123 13.47 23.73 27.47
N LEU A 124 14.20 24.60 28.16
CA LEU A 124 15.58 24.92 27.82
C LEU A 124 16.52 24.53 28.98
N PRO A 125 17.53 23.67 28.77
CA PRO A 125 18.50 23.31 29.81
C PRO A 125 19.26 24.51 30.38
N ASP A 126 19.48 25.54 29.57
CA ASP A 126 20.20 26.78 29.89
C ASP A 126 19.25 27.98 30.13
N LEU A 127 17.99 27.72 30.50
CA LEU A 127 16.98 28.76 30.70
C LEU A 127 17.42 29.84 31.71
N GLY A 128 18.09 29.44 32.80
CA GLY A 128 18.53 30.37 33.84
C GLY A 128 19.55 31.37 33.34
N GLU A 129 20.57 30.89 32.62
CA GLU A 129 21.61 31.70 31.98
C GLU A 129 21.02 32.69 30.98
N ARG A 130 20.06 32.24 30.15
CA ARG A 130 19.36 33.11 29.18
C ARG A 130 18.54 34.18 29.87
N MET A 131 17.75 33.81 30.90
CA MET A 131 16.96 34.76 31.69
C MET A 131 17.85 35.83 32.34
N ILE A 132 18.95 35.42 32.98
CA ILE A 132 19.92 36.34 33.61
C ILE A 132 20.53 37.27 32.55
N GLY A 133 20.90 36.75 31.39
CA GLY A 133 21.42 37.53 30.27
C GLY A 133 20.44 38.64 29.84
N SER A 134 19.18 38.29 29.59
CA SER A 134 18.13 39.24 29.21
C SER A 134 17.83 40.27 30.31
N LEU A 135 17.85 39.88 31.59
CA LEU A 135 17.66 40.78 32.73
C LEU A 135 18.81 41.79 32.85
N ARG A 136 20.06 41.35 32.67
CA ARG A 136 21.23 42.25 32.67
C ARG A 136 21.16 43.25 31.52
N GLU A 137 20.68 42.83 30.35
CA GLU A 137 20.47 43.72 29.21
C GLU A 137 19.38 44.77 29.48
N ALA A 138 18.23 44.33 29.99
CA ALA A 138 17.16 45.24 30.39
C ALA A 138 17.63 46.25 31.47
N GLY A 139 18.43 45.82 32.45
CA GLY A 139 19.03 46.71 33.44
C GLY A 139 19.93 47.79 32.82
N ARG A 140 20.78 47.42 31.84
CA ARG A 140 21.60 48.38 31.08
C ARG A 140 20.74 49.37 30.28
N GLU A 141 19.64 48.90 29.70
CA GLU A 141 18.69 49.74 28.95
C GLU A 141 18.02 50.77 29.88
N ARG A 142 17.53 50.34 31.04
CA ARG A 142 16.97 51.23 32.08
C ARG A 142 17.98 52.30 32.51
N ARG A 143 19.24 51.91 32.74
CA ARG A 143 20.33 52.85 33.08
C ARG A 143 20.56 53.91 32.00
N ARG A 144 20.65 53.51 30.72
CA ARG A 144 20.78 54.45 29.60
C ARG A 144 19.59 55.40 29.51
N ARG A 145 18.37 54.89 29.75
CA ARG A 145 17.15 55.71 29.73
C ARG A 145 17.16 56.77 30.83
N ARG A 146 17.55 56.42 32.07
CA ARG A 146 17.67 57.35 33.19
C ARG A 146 18.74 58.42 32.95
N GLN A 147 19.87 58.05 32.34
CA GLN A 147 20.91 59.02 31.96
C GLN A 147 20.40 60.04 30.95
N ASN A 148 19.60 59.59 29.97
CA ASN A 148 19.05 60.48 28.93
C ASN A 148 17.82 61.28 29.42
N HIS A 149 17.07 60.76 30.40
CA HIS A 149 15.83 61.37 30.92
C HIS A 149 15.75 61.22 32.45
N PRO A 150 16.40 62.13 33.22
CA PRO A 150 16.49 62.03 34.69
C PRO A 150 15.17 62.19 35.44
N THR A 151 14.13 62.72 34.79
CA THR A 151 12.79 62.96 35.35
C THR A 151 11.80 61.83 35.04
N ALA A 152 12.26 60.71 34.48
CA ALA A 152 11.41 59.55 34.21
C ALA A 152 10.92 58.92 35.53
N PRO A 153 9.70 58.36 35.56
CA PRO A 153 9.19 57.65 36.73
C PRO A 153 10.07 56.43 37.07
N ASP A 154 10.06 56.03 38.35
CA ASP A 154 10.79 54.86 38.83
C ASP A 154 10.43 53.61 38.01
N ASP A 155 11.44 52.79 37.71
CA ASP A 155 11.21 51.60 36.90
C ASP A 155 10.47 50.53 37.71
N GLU A 156 9.30 50.13 37.21
CA GLU A 156 8.48 49.06 37.77
C GLU A 156 9.21 47.70 37.71
N PRO A 157 8.88 46.74 38.60
CA PRO A 157 9.50 45.41 38.57
C PRO A 157 9.26 44.65 37.26
N VAL A 158 10.28 43.95 36.77
CA VAL A 158 10.13 42.99 35.67
C VAL A 158 9.33 41.80 36.17
N THR A 159 8.36 41.31 35.41
CA THR A 159 7.60 40.12 35.80
C THR A 159 8.13 38.89 35.09
N CYS A 160 8.55 37.87 35.84
CA CYS A 160 8.83 36.53 35.34
C CYS A 160 7.56 35.70 35.39
N LYS A 161 7.16 35.13 34.24
CA LYS A 161 5.93 34.36 34.09
C LYS A 161 6.20 33.00 33.46
N HIS A 162 5.49 31.99 33.94
CA HIS A 162 5.12 30.82 33.16
C HIS A 162 3.61 30.89 32.95
N GLU A 163 3.19 30.96 31.69
CA GLU A 163 1.79 30.96 31.29
C GLU A 163 1.50 29.63 30.59
N PRO A 164 0.52 28.84 31.07
CA PRO A 164 0.20 27.54 30.50
C PRO A 164 -0.53 27.64 29.15
N VAL A 165 -0.87 26.48 28.59
CA VAL A 165 -1.67 26.37 27.37
C VAL A 165 -2.94 27.22 27.45
N LEU A 166 -3.22 27.95 26.37
CA LEU A 166 -4.41 28.77 26.19
C LEU A 166 -4.96 28.59 24.78
N MET A 167 -6.23 28.21 24.66
CA MET A 167 -6.89 28.05 23.35
C MET A 167 -8.30 28.62 23.36
N HIS A 168 -8.70 29.18 22.22
CA HIS A 168 -10.07 29.58 21.95
C HIS A 168 -10.63 28.70 20.85
N VAL A 169 -11.74 28.01 21.12
CA VAL A 169 -12.39 27.10 20.18
C VAL A 169 -13.83 27.54 19.93
N GLY A 170 -14.18 27.82 18.68
CA GLY A 170 -15.56 28.05 18.28
C GLY A 170 -16.31 26.73 18.22
N ALA A 171 -17.55 26.69 18.73
CA ALA A 171 -18.42 25.53 18.68
C ALA A 171 -19.67 25.79 17.81
N SER A 172 -20.18 24.75 17.14
CA SER A 172 -21.36 24.82 16.27
C SER A 172 -22.66 25.11 17.03
N SER A 173 -22.70 24.77 18.32
CA SER A 173 -23.87 24.93 19.19
C SER A 173 -23.45 25.11 20.65
N LEU A 174 -24.39 25.56 21.49
CA LEU A 174 -24.21 25.63 22.94
C LEU A 174 -23.88 24.25 23.54
N GLU A 175 -24.53 23.19 23.04
CA GLU A 175 -24.32 21.83 23.54
C GLU A 175 -22.94 21.28 23.17
N ALA A 176 -22.46 21.53 21.94
CA ALA A 176 -21.09 21.21 21.55
C ALA A 176 -20.07 21.96 22.44
N GLY A 177 -20.31 23.25 22.70
CA GLY A 177 -19.48 24.06 23.61
C GLY A 177 -19.45 23.53 25.04
N LYS A 178 -20.61 23.12 25.59
CA LYS A 178 -20.72 22.50 26.93
C LYS A 178 -19.95 21.18 27.01
N LYS A 179 -20.03 20.34 25.97
CA LYS A 179 -19.28 19.07 25.92
C LYS A 179 -17.77 19.30 25.99
N MET A 180 -17.24 20.18 25.15
CA MET A 180 -15.81 20.50 25.18
C MET A 180 -15.37 21.12 26.52
N LEU A 181 -16.20 22.00 27.10
CA LEU A 181 -15.93 22.57 28.42
C LEU A 181 -15.94 21.50 29.53
N HIS A 182 -16.83 20.50 29.43
CA HIS A 182 -16.88 19.38 30.37
C HIS A 182 -15.57 18.58 30.35
N ILE A 183 -15.07 18.24 29.16
CA ILE A 183 -13.78 17.55 28.99
C ILE A 183 -12.64 18.33 29.65
N ALA A 184 -12.59 19.63 29.38
CA ALA A 184 -11.55 20.51 29.92
C ALA A 184 -11.59 20.57 31.45
N LYS A 185 -12.78 20.77 32.04
CA LYS A 185 -12.93 20.92 33.49
C LYS A 185 -12.88 19.61 34.26
N SER A 186 -13.67 18.63 33.85
CA SER A 186 -13.88 17.38 34.57
C SER A 186 -12.71 16.42 34.38
N THR A 187 -12.29 16.22 33.12
CA THR A 187 -11.28 15.22 32.76
C THR A 187 -9.87 15.80 32.89
N CYS A 188 -9.67 17.03 32.39
CA CYS A 188 -8.34 17.67 32.34
C CYS A 188 -8.04 18.63 33.51
N ALA A 189 -8.98 18.82 34.44
CA ALA A 189 -8.84 19.71 35.59
C ALA A 189 -8.49 21.18 35.24
N MET A 190 -8.86 21.66 34.06
CA MET A 190 -8.70 23.05 33.62
C MET A 190 -9.82 23.93 34.19
N ARG A 191 -9.81 24.13 35.51
CA ARG A 191 -10.91 24.73 36.28
C ARG A 191 -11.31 26.13 35.80
N GLU A 192 -10.34 26.89 35.32
CA GLU A 192 -10.51 28.27 34.84
C GLU A 192 -11.07 28.33 33.41
N SER A 193 -11.28 27.20 32.74
CA SER A 193 -11.89 27.16 31.41
C SER A 193 -13.33 27.71 31.43
N GLY A 194 -13.76 28.32 30.33
CA GLY A 194 -15.00 29.07 30.27
C GLY A 194 -15.75 28.94 28.95
N LEU A 195 -17.00 29.39 28.95
CA LEU A 195 -17.82 29.51 27.75
C LEU A 195 -18.25 30.96 27.57
N VAL A 196 -17.99 31.52 26.39
CA VAL A 196 -18.49 32.82 25.97
C VAL A 196 -19.56 32.58 24.92
N VAL A 197 -20.80 32.95 25.23
CA VAL A 197 -21.98 32.73 24.39
C VAL A 197 -22.55 34.08 23.96
N THR A 198 -22.72 34.25 22.66
CA THR A 198 -23.44 35.36 22.03
C THR A 198 -24.48 34.79 21.06
N ASP A 199 -25.38 35.63 20.56
CA ASP A 199 -26.43 35.23 19.61
C ASP A 199 -25.86 34.61 18.32
N THR A 200 -24.60 34.94 17.99
CA THR A 200 -23.94 34.52 16.75
C THR A 200 -22.74 33.60 16.99
N ARG A 201 -22.36 33.31 18.24
CA ARG A 201 -21.13 32.54 18.49
C ARG A 201 -21.13 31.88 19.86
N VAL A 202 -20.66 30.64 19.89
CA VAL A 202 -20.26 29.95 21.11
C VAL A 202 -18.76 29.74 21.04
N THR A 203 -18.02 30.26 22.02
CA THR A 203 -16.56 30.11 22.13
C THR A 203 -16.20 29.45 23.45
N VAL A 204 -15.44 28.38 23.40
CA VAL A 204 -14.86 27.69 24.55
C VAL A 204 -13.46 28.24 24.77
N GLU A 205 -13.19 28.72 25.97
CA GLU A 205 -11.86 29.14 26.44
C GLU A 205 -11.24 27.97 27.21
N LEU A 206 -10.25 27.32 26.62
CA LEU A 206 -9.46 26.27 27.27
C LEU A 206 -8.25 26.91 27.94
N ARG A 207 -8.32 27.06 29.26
CA ARG A 207 -7.27 27.70 30.08
C ARG A 207 -7.20 27.12 31.48
N THR A 208 -6.01 27.21 32.07
CA THR A 208 -5.75 26.79 33.45
C THR A 208 -4.83 27.77 34.14
N THR A 209 -4.87 27.84 35.46
CA THR A 209 -3.80 28.45 36.28
C THR A 209 -2.98 27.41 37.04
N GLY A 210 -3.25 26.12 36.86
CA GLY A 210 -2.68 25.03 37.66
C GLY A 210 -1.14 24.90 37.57
N THR A 211 -0.53 25.35 36.49
CA THR A 211 0.93 25.38 36.31
C THR A 211 1.48 26.80 36.17
N SER A 212 0.66 27.84 36.37
CA SER A 212 1.10 29.22 36.23
C SER A 212 2.17 29.58 37.27
N LEU A 213 3.13 30.40 36.83
CA LEU A 213 4.15 31.01 37.70
C LEU A 213 4.14 32.50 37.42
N CYS A 214 4.21 33.35 38.45
CA CYS A 214 4.30 34.79 38.27
C CYS A 214 5.06 35.40 39.45
N LEU A 215 6.25 35.95 39.20
CA LEU A 215 7.07 36.60 40.22
C LEU A 215 7.59 37.96 39.74
N PRO A 216 7.58 38.98 40.60
CA PRO A 216 8.29 40.23 40.33
C PRO A 216 9.79 40.04 40.55
N LEU A 217 10.59 40.62 39.66
CA LEU A 217 12.04 40.70 39.69
C LEU A 217 12.43 42.18 39.70
N ILE A 218 13.22 42.57 40.69
CA ILE A 218 13.67 43.95 40.83
C ILE A 218 15.01 44.07 40.11
N LEU A 219 15.07 45.01 39.16
CA LEU A 219 16.30 45.40 38.50
C LEU A 219 16.80 46.69 39.14
N ALA A 220 17.87 46.60 39.94
CA ALA A 220 18.63 47.75 40.41
C ALA A 220 19.83 48.01 39.46
N GLU A 221 20.45 49.19 39.56
CA GLU A 221 21.40 49.70 38.56
C GLU A 221 22.52 48.72 38.19
N ASP A 222 23.05 47.97 39.17
CA ASP A 222 24.09 46.97 38.98
C ASP A 222 23.75 45.61 39.63
N SER A 223 22.49 45.38 40.02
CA SER A 223 22.10 44.11 40.64
C SER A 223 20.69 43.64 40.27
N ILE A 224 20.54 42.32 40.14
CA ILE A 224 19.26 41.67 39.96
C ILE A 224 18.84 41.09 41.31
N GLN A 225 17.59 41.35 41.70
CA GLN A 225 17.01 40.84 42.94
C GLN A 225 15.73 40.04 42.61
N PRO A 226 15.64 38.76 43.03
CA PRO A 226 16.59 38.01 43.87
C PRO A 226 17.88 37.59 43.13
N SER A 227 18.81 36.97 43.88
CA SER A 227 20.15 36.57 43.39
C SER A 227 20.13 35.67 42.15
N GLU A 228 21.26 35.62 41.43
CA GLU A 228 21.38 34.76 40.24
C GLU A 228 21.19 33.27 40.55
N GLU A 229 21.63 32.81 41.72
CA GLU A 229 21.40 31.43 42.17
C GLU A 229 19.90 31.14 42.35
N TYR A 230 19.15 32.10 42.87
CA TYR A 230 17.69 32.02 42.95
C TYR A 230 17.07 31.99 41.55
N LEU A 231 17.54 32.81 40.61
CA LEU A 231 17.03 32.83 39.24
C LEU A 231 17.27 31.52 38.49
N LYS A 232 18.44 30.89 38.70
CA LYS A 232 18.70 29.54 38.15
C LYS A 232 17.75 28.51 38.74
N SER A 233 17.47 28.59 40.03
CA SER A 233 16.49 27.72 40.70
C SER A 233 15.06 27.99 40.21
N LEU A 234 14.70 29.25 39.99
CA LEU A 234 13.43 29.68 39.43
C LEU A 234 13.25 29.18 37.99
N ALA A 235 14.31 29.22 37.18
CA ALA A 235 14.31 28.69 35.83
C ALA A 235 14.09 27.17 35.80
N LYS A 236 14.71 26.42 36.72
CA LYS A 236 14.42 24.98 36.90
C LYS A 236 12.94 24.76 37.22
N LEU A 237 12.39 25.51 38.17
CA LEU A 237 10.96 25.44 38.49
C LEU A 237 10.07 25.80 37.29
N ALA A 238 10.44 26.81 36.50
CA ALA A 238 9.71 27.18 35.29
C ALA A 238 9.73 26.06 34.23
N ASN A 239 10.86 25.39 34.04
CA ASN A 239 10.97 24.20 33.20
C ASN A 239 10.11 23.04 33.72
N GLU A 240 10.08 22.81 35.04
CA GLU A 240 9.19 21.81 35.64
C GLU A 240 7.70 22.14 35.36
N ARG A 241 7.32 23.42 35.40
CA ARG A 241 5.97 23.86 35.03
C ARG A 241 5.66 23.67 33.53
N MET A 242 6.64 23.91 32.66
CA MET A 242 6.51 23.64 31.23
C MET A 242 6.28 22.14 30.97
N LEU A 243 7.04 21.25 31.64
CA LEU A 243 6.87 19.80 31.52
C LEU A 243 5.49 19.33 32.04
N GLN A 244 5.02 19.89 33.17
CA GLN A 244 3.67 19.63 33.67
C GLN A 244 2.59 20.11 32.68
N ASN A 245 2.82 21.25 32.02
CA ASN A 245 1.92 21.79 31.01
C ASN A 245 1.92 20.92 29.72
N GLU A 246 3.05 20.35 29.32
CA GLU A 246 3.12 19.38 28.22
C GLU A 246 2.31 18.12 28.53
N ALA A 247 2.46 17.55 29.74
CA ALA A 247 1.64 16.42 30.18
C ALA A 247 0.13 16.76 30.22
N LEU A 248 -0.23 18.00 30.57
CA LEU A 248 -1.61 18.48 30.51
C LEU A 248 -2.12 18.56 29.06
N ILE A 249 -1.30 19.04 28.11
CA ILE A 249 -1.65 19.09 26.68
C ILE A 249 -1.90 17.68 26.14
N GLU A 250 -1.05 16.71 26.50
CA GLU A 250 -1.23 15.30 26.13
C GLU A 250 -2.51 14.72 26.71
N LYS A 251 -2.80 15.00 27.98
CA LYS A 251 -4.05 14.60 28.62
C LYS A 251 -5.28 15.22 27.95
N LEU A 252 -5.20 16.50 27.58
CA LEU A 252 -6.26 17.20 26.85
C LEU A 252 -6.49 16.59 25.47
N PHE A 253 -5.42 16.28 24.76
CA PHE A 253 -5.48 15.58 23.47
C PHE A 253 -6.20 14.24 23.59
N THR A 254 -5.74 13.36 24.49
CA THR A 254 -6.30 12.02 24.67
C THR A 254 -7.75 12.05 25.18
N SER A 255 -8.11 13.01 26.02
CA SER A 255 -9.49 13.18 26.51
C SER A 255 -10.42 13.69 25.41
N ILE A 256 -10.00 14.67 24.61
CA ILE A 256 -10.76 15.14 23.45
C ILE A 256 -10.94 14.01 22.44
N GLN A 257 -9.87 13.25 22.18
CA GLN A 257 -9.88 12.12 21.28
C GLN A 257 -10.93 11.08 21.70
N SER A 258 -10.89 10.62 22.94
CA SER A 258 -11.79 9.56 23.45
C SER A 258 -13.25 10.01 23.66
N GLU A 259 -13.49 11.28 24.01
CA GLU A 259 -14.84 11.76 24.32
C GLU A 259 -15.60 12.32 23.10
N LEU A 260 -14.90 12.98 22.16
CA LEU A 260 -15.52 13.64 21.00
C LEU A 260 -15.39 12.86 19.70
N PHE A 261 -14.46 11.92 19.64
CA PHE A 261 -14.35 11.01 18.51
C PHE A 261 -14.76 9.63 18.96
N ASP A 262 -15.43 8.91 18.06
CA ASP A 262 -15.47 7.49 18.21
C ASP A 262 -14.06 6.98 17.90
N GLU A 263 -13.45 6.31 18.88
CA GLU A 263 -12.55 5.24 18.53
C GLU A 263 -13.32 4.40 17.54
N VAL A 264 -12.83 4.35 16.31
CA VAL A 264 -13.16 3.16 15.57
C VAL A 264 -12.37 2.08 16.27
N PRO A 265 -13.07 1.06 16.78
CA PRO A 265 -12.49 0.13 17.72
C PRO A 265 -11.07 -0.22 17.31
N ALA A 266 -10.10 -0.03 18.21
CA ALA A 266 -8.79 -0.68 18.09
C ALA A 266 -8.95 -2.22 17.97
N CYS A 267 -10.13 -2.72 18.37
CA CYS A 267 -10.66 -4.01 17.97
C CYS A 267 -11.62 -3.85 16.77
N GLY A 268 -11.09 -3.60 15.57
CA GLY A 268 -11.83 -4.10 14.41
C GLY A 268 -12.06 -5.61 14.59
N PRO A 269 -13.12 -6.17 14.00
CA PRO A 269 -13.67 -7.49 14.33
C PRO A 269 -12.59 -8.47 14.79
N SER A 270 -12.76 -9.18 15.91
CA SER A 270 -11.77 -10.21 16.27
C SER A 270 -11.57 -11.07 15.02
N LEU A 271 -10.33 -11.07 14.52
CA LEU A 271 -10.00 -11.71 13.24
C LEU A 271 -10.15 -13.24 13.34
N GLU A 272 -10.47 -13.74 14.55
CA GLU A 272 -10.86 -15.10 14.93
C GLU A 272 -12.05 -15.66 14.13
N ASN A 273 -12.74 -14.86 13.30
CA ASN A 273 -13.86 -15.31 12.48
C ASN A 273 -13.81 -14.83 11.01
N VAL A 274 -12.62 -14.51 10.47
CA VAL A 274 -12.48 -14.19 9.05
C VAL A 274 -12.60 -15.47 8.22
N GLN A 275 -13.57 -15.49 7.30
CA GLN A 275 -13.78 -16.59 6.35
C GLN A 275 -13.60 -16.09 4.92
N ALA A 276 -13.09 -16.96 4.06
CA ALA A 276 -12.95 -16.71 2.63
C ALA A 276 -13.86 -17.67 1.84
N GLY A 277 -14.86 -17.11 1.17
CA GLY A 277 -15.72 -17.80 0.23
C GLY A 277 -15.09 -17.83 -1.16
N PHE A 278 -15.26 -18.93 -1.88
CA PHE A 278 -14.77 -19.09 -3.25
C PHE A 278 -15.93 -19.33 -4.21
N ARG A 279 -15.99 -18.55 -5.28
CA ARG A 279 -16.92 -18.74 -6.40
C ARG A 279 -16.13 -18.92 -7.69
N SER A 280 -16.40 -19.98 -8.43
CA SER A 280 -15.75 -20.21 -9.71
C SER A 280 -16.18 -19.16 -10.74
N LEU A 281 -15.19 -18.67 -11.51
CA LEU A 281 -15.37 -17.80 -12.66
C LEU A 281 -14.90 -18.53 -13.93
N PRO A 282 -15.21 -18.03 -15.14
CA PRO A 282 -14.78 -18.65 -16.38
C PRO A 282 -13.25 -18.86 -16.43
N PRO A 283 -12.77 -20.04 -16.86
CA PRO A 283 -11.35 -20.38 -16.80
C PRO A 283 -10.54 -19.60 -17.85
N LEU A 284 -9.41 -19.04 -17.43
CA LEU A 284 -8.47 -18.36 -18.34
C LEU A 284 -7.56 -19.35 -19.10
N ASN A 285 -7.14 -20.43 -18.45
CA ASN A 285 -6.22 -21.45 -18.98
C ASN A 285 -4.89 -20.89 -19.54
N LEU A 286 -4.30 -19.93 -18.82
CA LEU A 286 -2.98 -19.36 -19.11
C LEU A 286 -2.13 -19.36 -17.84
N TRP A 287 -0.86 -19.74 -17.94
CA TRP A 287 0.12 -19.53 -16.86
C TRP A 287 1.05 -18.35 -17.21
N LYS A 288 1.67 -17.77 -16.18
CA LYS A 288 2.62 -16.64 -16.33
C LYS A 288 2.03 -15.47 -17.15
N THR A 289 0.72 -15.30 -17.05
CA THR A 289 -0.01 -14.14 -17.57
C THR A 289 0.20 -12.97 -16.61
N ALA A 290 0.10 -11.74 -17.11
CA ALA A 290 -0.06 -10.57 -16.26
C ALA A 290 -1.53 -10.14 -16.32
N ALA A 291 -2.04 -9.62 -15.21
CA ALA A 291 -3.42 -9.17 -15.14
C ALA A 291 -3.59 -7.95 -14.25
N VAL A 292 -4.63 -7.17 -14.52
CA VAL A 292 -4.97 -5.93 -13.81
C VAL A 292 -6.48 -5.80 -13.69
N VAL A 293 -6.93 -4.96 -12.75
CA VAL A 293 -8.34 -4.59 -12.60
C VAL A 293 -8.50 -3.15 -13.06
N LEU A 294 -9.45 -2.93 -13.97
CA LEU A 294 -9.77 -1.62 -14.52
C LEU A 294 -11.18 -1.22 -14.04
N PRO A 295 -11.30 -0.32 -13.05
CA PRO A 295 -12.60 0.19 -12.61
C PRO A 295 -13.33 0.94 -13.72
N ARG A 296 -14.66 0.81 -13.76
CA ARG A 296 -15.57 1.52 -14.67
C ARG A 296 -16.61 2.31 -13.87
N SER A 297 -17.38 3.15 -14.56
CA SER A 297 -18.45 3.95 -13.93
C SER A 297 -19.52 3.06 -13.29
N GLY A 298 -20.11 3.50 -12.18
CA GLY A 298 -21.25 2.79 -11.57
C GLY A 298 -20.90 1.52 -10.76
N GLY A 299 -19.62 1.28 -10.45
CA GLY A 299 -19.20 0.08 -9.68
C GLY A 299 -18.84 -1.13 -10.56
N ASP A 300 -18.98 -0.96 -11.87
CA ASP A 300 -18.52 -1.89 -12.89
C ASP A 300 -16.99 -1.96 -12.91
N LEU A 301 -16.46 -3.07 -13.42
CA LEU A 301 -15.01 -3.23 -13.62
C LEU A 301 -14.72 -4.24 -14.72
N ASP A 302 -13.50 -4.18 -15.23
CA ASP A 302 -12.93 -5.17 -16.14
C ASP A 302 -11.70 -5.81 -15.52
N VAL A 303 -11.64 -7.13 -15.54
CA VAL A 303 -10.39 -7.86 -15.28
C VAL A 303 -9.72 -8.11 -16.61
N LEU A 304 -8.54 -7.52 -16.81
CA LEU A 304 -7.78 -7.65 -18.04
C LEU A 304 -6.60 -8.59 -17.81
N ALA A 305 -6.47 -9.61 -18.64
CA ALA A 305 -5.32 -10.51 -18.67
C ALA A 305 -4.64 -10.39 -20.04
N PHE A 306 -3.31 -10.37 -20.05
CA PHE A 306 -2.57 -10.26 -21.30
C PHE A 306 -1.29 -11.10 -21.28
N GLY A 307 -0.95 -11.57 -22.47
CA GLY A 307 0.06 -12.60 -22.68
C GLY A 307 -0.11 -13.82 -21.79
N GLY A 308 1.00 -14.48 -21.48
CA GLY A 308 1.04 -15.80 -20.87
C GLY A 308 1.08 -16.91 -21.91
N GLN A 309 1.18 -18.14 -21.43
CA GLN A 309 1.23 -19.32 -22.30
C GLN A 309 0.17 -20.33 -21.87
N GLY A 310 -0.50 -20.92 -22.87
CA GLY A 310 -1.54 -21.90 -22.65
C GLY A 310 -2.53 -21.96 -23.81
N VAL A 311 -3.63 -22.67 -23.58
CA VAL A 311 -4.71 -22.85 -24.58
C VAL A 311 -5.71 -21.70 -24.60
N GLY A 312 -5.67 -20.84 -23.58
CA GLY A 312 -6.59 -19.72 -23.40
C GLY A 312 -8.04 -20.13 -23.11
N PRO A 313 -8.96 -19.17 -23.04
CA PRO A 313 -10.37 -19.40 -22.71
C PRO A 313 -11.07 -20.34 -23.70
N GLU A 314 -10.69 -20.28 -24.97
CA GLU A 314 -11.28 -21.09 -26.06
C GLU A 314 -10.74 -22.54 -26.12
N MET A 315 -9.79 -22.91 -25.24
CA MET A 315 -9.18 -24.25 -25.16
C MET A 315 -8.64 -24.78 -26.51
N LYS A 316 -7.97 -23.91 -27.29
CA LYS A 316 -7.34 -24.25 -28.57
C LYS A 316 -5.94 -24.84 -28.36
N THR A 317 -5.04 -24.64 -29.34
CA THR A 317 -3.65 -25.07 -29.25
C THR A 317 -2.89 -24.24 -28.22
N CYS A 318 -2.01 -24.90 -27.47
CA CYS A 318 -1.15 -24.22 -26.50
C CYS A 318 -0.17 -23.29 -27.25
N ARG A 319 -0.27 -22.00 -27.00
CA ARG A 319 0.60 -20.97 -27.59
C ARG A 319 0.94 -19.89 -26.56
N ARG A 320 1.88 -19.02 -26.92
CA ARG A 320 2.04 -17.74 -26.21
C ARG A 320 1.01 -16.77 -26.77
N TRP A 321 0.34 -16.08 -25.87
CA TRP A 321 -0.70 -15.13 -26.22
C TRP A 321 -0.11 -13.73 -26.37
N ASP A 322 -0.73 -12.95 -27.23
CA ASP A 322 -0.44 -11.54 -27.52
C ASP A 322 -1.70 -10.67 -27.45
N SER A 323 -2.86 -11.29 -27.25
CA SER A 323 -4.16 -10.64 -27.14
C SER A 323 -4.45 -10.16 -25.72
N ILE A 324 -5.33 -9.16 -25.60
CA ILE A 324 -5.89 -8.72 -24.31
C ILE A 324 -7.22 -9.45 -24.10
N LEU A 325 -7.30 -10.23 -23.03
CA LEU A 325 -8.48 -10.95 -22.62
C LEU A 325 -9.19 -10.17 -21.52
N ARG A 326 -10.48 -9.95 -21.66
CA ARG A 326 -11.32 -9.23 -20.69
C ARG A 326 -12.33 -10.19 -20.07
N LEU A 327 -12.49 -10.07 -18.75
CA LEU A 327 -13.64 -10.59 -18.03
C LEU A 327 -14.35 -9.39 -17.37
N ALA A 328 -15.50 -9.03 -17.92
CA ALA A 328 -16.28 -7.88 -17.46
C ALA A 328 -17.17 -8.23 -16.27
N ARG A 329 -17.30 -7.30 -15.32
CA ARG A 329 -18.36 -7.26 -14.32
C ARG A 329 -19.23 -6.03 -14.56
N ARG A 330 -20.53 -6.24 -14.77
CA ARG A 330 -21.52 -5.18 -15.03
C ARG A 330 -22.71 -5.36 -14.10
N ASP A 331 -23.13 -4.29 -13.43
CA ASP A 331 -24.24 -4.29 -12.46
C ASP A 331 -24.10 -5.41 -11.40
N GLY A 332 -22.86 -5.69 -10.97
CA GLY A 332 -22.54 -6.75 -10.00
C GLY A 332 -22.48 -8.17 -10.57
N GLU A 333 -22.85 -8.40 -11.83
CA GLU A 333 -22.81 -9.70 -12.49
C GLU A 333 -21.55 -9.89 -13.33
N TRP A 334 -20.95 -11.09 -13.28
CA TRP A 334 -19.77 -11.45 -14.07
C TRP A 334 -20.17 -12.03 -15.43
N ALA A 335 -19.41 -11.68 -16.46
CA ALA A 335 -19.54 -12.27 -17.79
C ALA A 335 -19.30 -13.80 -17.76
N LEU A 336 -19.99 -14.51 -18.65
CA LEU A 336 -19.92 -15.98 -18.78
C LEU A 336 -18.63 -16.50 -19.42
N GLY A 337 -17.85 -15.62 -20.03
CA GLY A 337 -16.64 -15.97 -20.75
C GLY A 337 -15.72 -14.77 -20.90
N TRP A 338 -14.52 -15.05 -21.35
CA TRP A 338 -13.53 -14.03 -21.67
C TRP A 338 -13.69 -13.60 -23.11
N ASP A 339 -13.69 -12.29 -23.34
CA ASP A 339 -13.68 -11.70 -24.68
C ASP A 339 -12.32 -11.04 -24.99
N ILE A 340 -12.07 -10.72 -26.26
CA ILE A 340 -10.81 -10.13 -26.71
C ILE A 340 -11.03 -8.64 -26.99
N ILE A 341 -10.23 -7.78 -26.36
CA ILE A 341 -10.18 -6.35 -26.71
C ILE A 341 -9.24 -6.17 -27.90
N PRO A 342 -9.70 -5.59 -29.02
CA PRO A 342 -8.86 -5.31 -30.17
C PRO A 342 -7.86 -4.18 -29.88
N PHE A 343 -6.71 -4.22 -30.57
CA PHE A 343 -5.76 -3.11 -30.56
C PHE A 343 -6.23 -1.98 -31.50
N ALA A 344 -6.11 -0.74 -31.04
CA ALA A 344 -6.34 0.44 -31.88
C ALA A 344 -5.36 0.42 -33.05
N ILE A 345 -5.87 0.62 -34.28
CA ILE A 345 -5.04 0.74 -35.47
C ILE A 345 -4.72 2.22 -35.66
N ASP A 346 -3.50 2.62 -35.29
CA ASP A 346 -3.05 3.98 -35.52
C ASP A 346 -1.88 4.02 -36.51
N GLU A 347 -2.10 4.65 -37.66
CA GLU A 347 -1.15 4.73 -38.76
C GLU A 347 -0.23 5.96 -38.67
N SER A 348 -0.51 6.94 -37.78
CA SER A 348 0.11 8.26 -37.90
C SER A 348 1.46 8.46 -37.23
N GLY A 349 2.09 7.40 -36.69
CA GLY A 349 3.52 7.36 -36.33
C GLY A 349 4.05 8.52 -35.46
N GLN A 350 4.29 8.23 -34.17
CA GLN A 350 4.65 9.15 -33.07
C GLN A 350 3.46 9.91 -32.49
N PHE A 351 3.16 9.59 -31.22
CA PHE A 351 2.09 10.21 -30.46
C PHE A 351 2.64 10.76 -29.16
N GLN A 352 2.00 11.82 -28.68
CA GLN A 352 2.23 12.34 -27.35
C GLN A 352 0.98 12.10 -26.52
N PHE A 353 1.15 11.70 -25.26
CA PHE A 353 0.06 11.80 -24.29
C PHE A 353 0.38 12.89 -23.30
N VAL A 354 -0.65 13.65 -22.97
CA VAL A 354 -0.57 14.81 -22.08
C VAL A 354 -1.24 14.41 -20.77
N THR A 355 -0.45 14.40 -19.71
CA THR A 355 -0.95 14.40 -18.34
C THR A 355 -1.21 15.86 -17.91
N ARG A 356 -1.83 16.08 -16.74
CA ARG A 356 -1.98 17.44 -16.15
C ARG A 356 -0.69 18.26 -16.06
N SER A 357 0.46 17.60 -16.13
CA SER A 357 1.75 18.14 -15.71
C SER A 357 2.91 17.79 -16.66
N ALA A 358 2.66 17.08 -17.77
CA ALA A 358 3.67 16.76 -18.77
C ALA A 358 3.14 16.14 -20.05
N THR A 359 3.93 16.31 -21.10
CA THR A 359 3.76 15.66 -22.39
C THR A 359 4.86 14.62 -22.60
N TYR A 360 4.48 13.35 -22.71
CA TYR A 360 5.42 12.26 -22.93
C TYR A 360 5.41 11.80 -24.39
N ARG A 361 6.60 11.59 -24.96
CA ARG A 361 6.74 11.05 -26.32
C ARG A 361 6.62 9.53 -26.30
N LEU A 362 5.67 9.04 -27.09
CA LEU A 362 5.37 7.63 -27.23
C LEU A 362 5.53 7.19 -28.68
N GLU A 363 6.07 6.00 -28.82
CA GLU A 363 6.10 5.26 -30.07
C GLU A 363 4.95 4.28 -30.08
N TYR A 364 4.16 4.31 -31.15
CA TYR A 364 3.07 3.36 -31.34
C TYR A 364 3.63 1.94 -31.43
N SER A 365 2.94 0.99 -30.78
CA SER A 365 3.22 -0.44 -30.93
C SER A 365 1.99 -1.14 -31.48
N LYS A 366 2.20 -2.07 -32.43
CA LYS A 366 1.13 -2.90 -33.00
C LYS A 366 0.50 -3.90 -32.00
N GLY A 367 1.04 -3.99 -30.79
CA GLY A 367 0.58 -4.87 -29.72
C GLY A 367 1.70 -5.17 -28.70
N LEU A 368 1.44 -6.07 -27.77
CA LEU A 368 2.46 -6.56 -26.81
C LEU A 368 3.44 -7.54 -27.44
N GLY A 369 3.03 -8.22 -28.52
CA GLY A 369 3.71 -9.41 -29.04
C GLY A 369 3.54 -10.62 -28.12
N ALA A 370 3.79 -11.82 -28.65
CA ALA A 370 3.62 -13.06 -27.90
C ALA A 370 4.64 -13.15 -26.75
N ARG A 371 4.17 -13.07 -25.49
CA ARG A 371 5.05 -12.99 -24.31
C ARG A 371 4.48 -13.68 -23.08
N GLU A 372 5.34 -14.08 -22.16
CA GLU A 372 4.96 -14.61 -20.84
C GLU A 372 5.94 -14.15 -19.74
N GLY A 373 5.52 -14.22 -18.49
CA GLY A 373 6.36 -13.87 -17.32
C GLY A 373 6.70 -12.38 -17.21
N HIS A 374 5.93 -11.53 -17.87
CA HIS A 374 5.92 -10.09 -17.63
C HIS A 374 4.99 -9.77 -16.45
N SER A 375 5.05 -8.54 -15.95
CA SER A 375 4.20 -8.07 -14.87
C SER A 375 3.49 -6.78 -15.26
N ALA A 376 2.34 -6.52 -14.63
CA ALA A 376 1.50 -5.38 -14.96
C ALA A 376 0.82 -4.78 -13.72
N CYS A 377 0.54 -3.49 -13.79
CA CYS A 377 -0.21 -2.78 -12.75
C CYS A 377 -0.94 -1.56 -13.33
N THR A 378 -2.00 -1.12 -12.64
CA THR A 378 -2.71 0.13 -12.95
C THR A 378 -2.06 1.32 -12.27
N LEU A 379 -2.05 2.47 -12.95
CA LEU A 379 -1.48 3.73 -12.49
C LEU A 379 -2.59 4.78 -12.30
N PRO A 380 -3.26 4.78 -11.13
CA PRO A 380 -4.38 5.67 -10.89
C PRO A 380 -3.98 7.13 -10.82
N GLY A 381 -4.80 7.99 -11.43
CA GLY A 381 -4.63 9.44 -11.38
C GLY A 381 -3.46 10.01 -12.18
N LEU A 382 -2.82 9.22 -13.06
CA LEU A 382 -1.78 9.73 -13.96
C LEU A 382 -2.38 10.49 -15.16
N LEU A 383 -3.52 10.04 -15.68
CA LEU A 383 -4.32 10.75 -16.68
C LEU A 383 -5.58 11.35 -16.04
N GLU A 384 -6.17 12.35 -16.70
CA GLU A 384 -7.38 13.02 -16.20
C GLU A 384 -8.66 12.19 -16.37
N THR A 385 -8.72 11.39 -17.42
CA THR A 385 -9.98 10.80 -17.93
C THR A 385 -9.99 9.28 -17.88
N THR A 386 -8.83 8.64 -17.85
CA THR A 386 -8.67 7.20 -18.02
C THR A 386 -7.57 6.65 -17.11
N GLU A 387 -7.68 5.37 -16.77
CA GLU A 387 -6.67 4.65 -16.00
C GLU A 387 -5.60 4.09 -16.95
N LEU A 388 -4.33 4.36 -16.66
CA LEU A 388 -3.21 3.89 -17.48
C LEU A 388 -2.66 2.57 -16.92
N ILE A 389 -2.39 1.61 -17.79
CA ILE A 389 -1.82 0.31 -17.43
C ILE A 389 -0.35 0.30 -17.84
N ALA A 390 0.54 -0.02 -16.91
CA ALA A 390 1.96 -0.24 -17.19
C ALA A 390 2.23 -1.74 -17.30
N VAL A 391 3.01 -2.14 -18.31
CA VAL A 391 3.45 -3.52 -18.54
C VAL A 391 4.95 -3.54 -18.74
N PHE A 392 5.68 -4.34 -17.97
CA PHE A 392 7.14 -4.40 -18.03
C PHE A 392 7.68 -5.82 -18.22
N GLY A 393 8.68 -5.92 -19.09
CA GLY A 393 9.54 -7.08 -19.28
C GLY A 393 8.84 -8.31 -19.85
N GLY A 394 9.26 -9.49 -19.39
CA GLY A 394 8.79 -10.78 -19.85
C GLY A 394 9.72 -11.46 -20.83
N ARG A 395 9.24 -12.54 -21.45
CA ARG A 395 9.99 -13.39 -22.36
C ARG A 395 9.22 -13.58 -23.67
N THR A 396 9.82 -13.15 -24.77
CA THR A 396 9.20 -13.23 -26.11
C THR A 396 9.63 -14.48 -26.88
N GLY A 397 10.77 -15.08 -26.50
CA GLY A 397 11.42 -16.21 -27.18
C GLY A 397 11.71 -17.40 -26.28
N GLY A 398 12.87 -18.03 -26.44
CA GLY A 398 13.32 -19.15 -25.63
C GLY A 398 13.65 -18.76 -24.17
N PRO A 399 14.13 -19.68 -23.31
CA PRO A 399 14.58 -19.40 -21.94
C PRO A 399 15.62 -18.30 -21.82
N LEU A 400 16.37 -18.04 -22.90
CA LEU A 400 17.42 -17.04 -22.96
C LEU A 400 16.99 -15.76 -23.72
N SER A 401 15.69 -15.46 -23.77
CA SER A 401 15.15 -14.29 -24.47
C SER A 401 14.32 -13.38 -23.56
N PRO A 402 14.89 -12.89 -22.44
CA PRO A 402 14.23 -11.88 -21.62
C PRO A 402 14.09 -10.55 -22.40
N SER A 403 13.12 -9.74 -21.99
CA SER A 403 12.82 -8.42 -22.55
C SER A 403 12.80 -7.40 -21.41
N ASP A 404 13.16 -6.16 -21.74
CA ASP A 404 13.07 -4.95 -20.92
C ASP A 404 12.03 -3.96 -21.49
N ASP A 405 11.12 -4.44 -22.36
CA ASP A 405 10.11 -3.58 -22.94
C ASP A 405 9.19 -2.99 -21.85
N LEU A 406 9.00 -1.68 -21.89
CA LEU A 406 8.01 -0.96 -21.08
C LEU A 406 6.90 -0.45 -22.00
N PHE A 407 5.68 -0.96 -21.78
CA PHE A 407 4.48 -0.52 -22.47
C PHE A 407 3.56 0.24 -21.53
N PHE A 408 2.91 1.25 -22.09
CA PHE A 408 1.74 1.89 -21.52
C PHE A 408 0.53 1.56 -22.38
N MET A 409 -0.56 1.17 -21.71
CA MET A 409 -1.79 0.78 -22.34
C MET A 409 -2.96 1.57 -21.76
N GLU A 410 -3.84 2.01 -22.63
CA GLU A 410 -5.11 2.66 -22.30
C GLU A 410 -6.24 1.89 -22.98
N VAL A 411 -7.34 1.68 -22.26
CA VAL A 411 -8.55 1.08 -22.82
C VAL A 411 -9.65 2.13 -22.86
N SER A 412 -9.94 2.63 -24.07
CA SER A 412 -11.00 3.59 -24.33
C SER A 412 -12.22 2.89 -24.93
N SER A 413 -13.41 3.47 -24.73
CA SER A 413 -14.63 3.01 -25.38
C SER A 413 -14.94 3.92 -26.56
N GLU A 414 -14.84 3.40 -27.77
CA GLU A 414 -15.16 4.10 -29.03
C GLU A 414 -16.42 3.50 -29.65
N ASN A 415 -17.46 4.30 -29.87
CA ASN A 415 -18.74 3.86 -30.45
C ASN A 415 -19.43 2.69 -29.71
N GLY A 416 -19.13 2.51 -28.42
CA GLY A 416 -19.67 1.41 -27.61
C GLY A 416 -18.85 0.11 -27.65
N GLU A 417 -17.74 0.08 -28.38
CA GLU A 417 -16.76 -1.00 -28.35
C GLU A 417 -15.48 -0.53 -27.64
N ASP A 418 -14.92 -1.39 -26.80
CA ASP A 418 -13.65 -1.09 -26.13
C ASP A 418 -12.49 -1.39 -27.08
N VAL A 419 -11.53 -0.47 -27.14
CA VAL A 419 -10.31 -0.61 -27.93
C VAL A 419 -9.11 -0.32 -27.03
N ALA A 420 -8.06 -1.14 -27.15
CA ALA A 420 -6.83 -0.95 -26.40
C ALA A 420 -5.78 -0.23 -27.25
N SER A 421 -5.31 0.93 -26.80
CA SER A 421 -4.15 1.57 -27.40
C SER A 421 -2.88 1.19 -26.61
N ILE A 422 -1.88 0.64 -27.28
CA ILE A 422 -0.58 0.29 -26.69
C ILE A 422 0.52 1.16 -27.26
N ARG A 423 1.36 1.64 -26.36
CA ARG A 423 2.42 2.57 -26.70
C ARG A 423 3.70 2.22 -25.93
N ARG A 424 4.84 2.40 -26.58
CA ARG A 424 6.17 2.24 -25.99
C ARG A 424 6.73 3.63 -25.68
N LEU A 425 7.37 3.80 -24.53
CA LEU A 425 8.03 5.07 -24.22
C LEU A 425 9.34 5.21 -24.99
N ALA A 426 9.52 6.34 -25.68
CA ALA A 426 10.71 6.59 -26.50
C ALA A 426 11.97 6.87 -25.67
N ALA A 427 11.81 7.46 -24.48
CA ALA A 427 12.91 7.76 -23.56
C ALA A 427 12.42 7.85 -22.10
N VAL A 428 13.03 7.06 -21.20
CA VAL A 428 12.96 7.23 -19.74
C VAL A 428 14.37 7.60 -19.27
N ALA A 429 14.50 8.58 -18.37
CA ALA A 429 15.78 8.96 -17.79
C ALA A 429 16.26 7.95 -16.73
N GLY A 430 17.53 8.05 -16.32
CA GLY A 430 18.07 7.29 -15.18
C GLY A 430 18.56 5.88 -15.53
N THR A 431 18.59 5.00 -14.52
CA THR A 431 19.19 3.66 -14.63
C THR A 431 18.16 2.64 -15.08
N TRP A 432 18.18 2.32 -16.37
CA TRP A 432 17.25 1.35 -16.95
C TRP A 432 17.44 -0.06 -16.37
N PRO A 433 16.36 -0.79 -16.04
CA PRO A 433 16.46 -2.17 -15.55
C PRO A 433 16.90 -3.15 -16.64
N GLU A 434 17.70 -4.15 -16.27
CA GLU A 434 18.10 -5.21 -17.21
C GLU A 434 16.89 -6.03 -17.71
N PRO A 435 16.95 -6.59 -18.95
CA PRO A 435 15.92 -7.49 -19.48
C PRO A 435 15.62 -8.65 -18.53
N ARG A 436 14.34 -8.84 -18.20
CA ARG A 436 13.94 -9.83 -17.19
C ARG A 436 12.53 -10.39 -17.36
N PHE A 437 12.31 -11.60 -16.84
CA PHE A 437 10.98 -12.19 -16.67
C PHE A 437 10.84 -12.86 -15.30
N GLY A 438 9.61 -13.09 -14.83
CA GLY A 438 9.35 -13.69 -13.51
C GLY A 438 9.71 -12.79 -12.32
N HIS A 439 9.82 -11.48 -12.58
CA HIS A 439 9.95 -10.42 -11.56
C HIS A 439 8.56 -10.05 -11.03
N SER A 440 8.51 -9.44 -9.85
CA SER A 440 7.27 -8.84 -9.33
C SER A 440 7.19 -7.36 -9.74
N MET A 441 5.97 -6.84 -9.85
CA MET A 441 5.71 -5.42 -10.07
C MET A 441 4.59 -4.95 -9.15
N THR A 442 4.82 -3.87 -8.41
CA THR A 442 3.89 -3.34 -7.41
C THR A 442 3.61 -1.88 -7.70
N ALA A 443 2.35 -1.53 -7.96
CA ALA A 443 1.91 -0.14 -8.08
C ALA A 443 2.11 0.61 -6.76
N LEU A 444 2.57 1.85 -6.86
CA LEU A 444 2.84 2.71 -5.70
C LEU A 444 1.85 3.89 -5.69
N PRO A 445 1.18 4.13 -4.56
CA PRO A 445 0.19 5.20 -4.43
C PRO A 445 0.85 6.57 -4.29
N GLU A 446 0.09 7.62 -4.60
CA GLU A 446 0.57 9.02 -4.52
C GLU A 446 1.13 9.41 -3.15
N ARG A 447 0.64 8.80 -2.06
CA ARG A 447 1.15 9.04 -0.71
C ARG A 447 2.64 8.74 -0.54
N CYS A 448 3.24 7.94 -1.42
CA CYS A 448 4.67 7.65 -1.41
C CYS A 448 5.52 8.77 -2.04
N SER A 449 4.90 9.86 -2.52
CA SER A 449 5.59 10.98 -3.18
C SER A 449 6.38 11.83 -2.19
N SER A 450 7.54 12.31 -2.63
CA SER A 450 8.37 13.25 -1.87
C SER A 450 8.69 14.50 -2.70
N PRO A 451 8.68 15.71 -2.12
CA PRO A 451 9.09 16.92 -2.83
C PRO A 451 10.50 16.84 -3.42
N ALA A 452 11.39 16.04 -2.83
CA ALA A 452 12.78 15.90 -3.28
C ALA A 452 12.97 14.86 -4.39
N HIS A 453 12.09 13.85 -4.46
CA HIS A 453 12.31 12.67 -5.32
C HIS A 453 11.19 12.45 -6.36
N GLY A 454 10.11 13.23 -6.33
CA GLY A 454 8.97 13.09 -7.24
C GLY A 454 7.93 12.06 -6.77
N ARG A 455 7.00 11.73 -7.67
CA ARG A 455 5.91 10.78 -7.45
C ARG A 455 6.30 9.37 -7.93
N PRO A 456 6.54 8.40 -7.05
CA PRO A 456 6.78 7.03 -7.48
C PRO A 456 5.51 6.43 -8.11
N LEU A 457 5.66 5.69 -9.20
CA LEU A 457 4.56 5.07 -9.93
C LEU A 457 4.45 3.58 -9.61
N PHE A 458 5.55 2.85 -9.73
CA PHE A 458 5.61 1.42 -9.39
C PHE A 458 7.05 0.98 -9.14
N ALA A 459 7.21 -0.12 -8.42
CA ALA A 459 8.48 -0.80 -8.21
C ALA A 459 8.50 -2.17 -8.90
N ILE A 460 9.67 -2.57 -9.39
CA ILE A 460 9.95 -3.93 -9.85
C ILE A 460 11.05 -4.56 -8.99
N ALA A 461 10.91 -5.85 -8.70
CA ALA A 461 11.90 -6.57 -7.89
C ALA A 461 12.26 -7.93 -8.50
N GLY A 462 13.56 -8.24 -8.49
CA GLY A 462 14.13 -9.52 -8.90
C GLY A 462 13.87 -9.92 -10.35
N GLY A 463 13.69 -11.22 -10.58
CA GLY A 463 13.44 -11.82 -11.89
C GLY A 463 14.63 -12.56 -12.49
N THR A 464 14.44 -13.17 -13.66
CA THR A 464 15.47 -13.87 -14.43
C THR A 464 15.87 -13.07 -15.66
N GLY A 465 17.17 -12.86 -15.85
CA GLY A 465 17.76 -12.34 -17.07
C GLY A 465 18.78 -13.31 -17.67
N VAL A 466 19.64 -12.76 -18.53
CA VAL A 466 20.72 -13.49 -19.18
C VAL A 466 22.00 -12.68 -19.10
N LEU A 467 23.07 -13.30 -18.59
CA LEU A 467 24.41 -12.72 -18.56
C LEU A 467 25.37 -13.71 -19.24
N GLU A 468 26.11 -13.23 -20.24
CA GLU A 468 27.07 -14.06 -21.01
C GLU A 468 26.47 -15.36 -21.58
N GLY A 469 25.17 -15.34 -21.92
CA GLY A 469 24.45 -16.50 -22.47
C GLY A 469 23.95 -17.51 -21.44
N LEU A 470 24.19 -17.27 -20.15
CA LEU A 470 23.70 -18.09 -19.04
C LEU A 470 22.53 -17.40 -18.32
N PRO A 471 21.55 -18.16 -17.80
CA PRO A 471 20.47 -17.59 -17.01
C PRO A 471 21.00 -17.05 -15.68
N VAL A 472 20.57 -15.84 -15.30
CA VAL A 472 20.91 -15.21 -14.01
C VAL A 472 19.64 -14.79 -13.29
N VAL A 473 19.62 -14.92 -11.96
CA VAL A 473 18.54 -14.43 -11.11
C VAL A 473 18.98 -13.12 -10.47
N TYR A 474 18.15 -12.08 -10.56
CA TYR A 474 18.44 -10.76 -10.03
C TYR A 474 17.96 -10.59 -8.59
N SER A 475 18.74 -9.84 -7.81
CA SER A 475 18.39 -9.26 -6.51
C SER A 475 17.92 -7.82 -6.62
N SER A 476 18.07 -7.19 -7.79
CA SER A 476 17.89 -5.76 -7.97
C SER A 476 16.43 -5.31 -7.84
N VAL A 477 16.25 -4.14 -7.23
CA VAL A 477 14.96 -3.43 -7.10
C VAL A 477 15.07 -2.09 -7.82
N TYR A 478 14.07 -1.79 -8.66
CA TYR A 478 13.98 -0.53 -9.39
C TYR A 478 12.65 0.17 -9.13
N LEU A 479 12.70 1.49 -9.20
CA LEU A 479 11.56 2.37 -9.03
C LEU A 479 11.40 3.24 -10.28
N LEU A 480 10.20 3.24 -10.86
CA LEU A 480 9.83 4.21 -11.88
C LEU A 480 9.14 5.40 -11.21
N THR A 481 9.70 6.58 -11.38
CA THR A 481 9.24 7.81 -10.71
C THR A 481 8.91 8.89 -11.72
N GLN A 482 7.83 9.61 -11.49
CA GLN A 482 7.49 10.84 -12.17
C GLN A 482 8.16 12.01 -11.44
N ILE A 483 9.07 12.68 -12.12
CA ILE A 483 9.83 13.82 -11.58
C ILE A 483 9.36 15.10 -12.25
N THR A 484 9.04 16.12 -11.46
CA THR A 484 8.68 17.46 -11.95
C THR A 484 9.91 18.36 -11.92
N ASP A 485 10.31 18.91 -13.07
CA ASP A 485 11.34 19.94 -13.11
C ASP A 485 10.78 21.27 -12.59
N GLY A 486 11.25 21.72 -11.43
CA GLY A 486 10.79 22.94 -10.77
C GLY A 486 11.06 24.25 -11.54
N GLN A 487 11.87 24.23 -12.61
CA GLN A 487 12.09 25.41 -13.46
C GLN A 487 11.19 25.46 -14.69
N THR A 488 10.83 24.30 -15.25
CA THR A 488 10.07 24.21 -16.52
C THR A 488 8.65 23.67 -16.33
N ASP A 489 8.31 23.17 -15.15
CA ASP A 489 7.07 22.47 -14.81
C ASP A 489 6.79 21.27 -15.74
N VAL A 490 7.85 20.71 -16.33
CA VAL A 490 7.77 19.54 -17.19
C VAL A 490 8.02 18.30 -16.35
N ASN A 491 7.04 17.40 -16.28
CA ASN A 491 7.29 16.06 -15.73
C ASN A 491 8.03 15.15 -16.71
N SER A 492 8.98 14.40 -16.18
CA SER A 492 9.69 13.32 -16.86
C SER A 492 9.51 12.01 -16.09
N LEU A 493 9.72 10.88 -16.78
CA LEU A 493 9.82 9.59 -16.12
C LEU A 493 11.30 9.25 -15.94
N GLN A 494 11.64 8.77 -14.75
CA GLN A 494 12.99 8.36 -14.42
C GLN A 494 12.97 7.00 -13.73
N TRP A 495 13.81 6.09 -14.22
CA TRP A 495 14.17 4.88 -13.51
C TRP A 495 15.28 5.16 -12.49
N SER A 496 15.10 4.65 -11.29
CA SER A 496 16.13 4.64 -10.26
C SER A 496 16.33 3.21 -9.77
N ARG A 497 17.58 2.75 -9.74
CA ARG A 497 17.94 1.53 -9.01
C ARG A 497 18.02 1.91 -7.54
N LEU A 498 17.31 1.18 -6.69
CA LEU A 498 17.43 1.33 -5.25
C LEU A 498 18.65 0.51 -4.79
N ASP A 499 18.42 -0.51 -3.98
CA ASP A 499 19.44 -1.45 -3.49
C ASP A 499 19.03 -2.89 -3.81
N ASP A 500 19.93 -3.83 -3.62
CA ASP A 500 19.65 -5.24 -3.83
C ASP A 500 18.88 -5.85 -2.63
N MET A 501 17.97 -6.76 -2.92
CA MET A 501 17.35 -7.64 -1.93
C MET A 501 18.42 -8.50 -1.22
N PRO A 502 18.14 -9.08 -0.02
CA PRO A 502 19.10 -9.90 0.72
C PRO A 502 19.62 -11.12 -0.06
N GLY A 503 18.94 -11.51 -1.13
CA GLY A 503 19.41 -12.49 -2.09
C GLY A 503 18.66 -12.38 -3.42
N PRO A 504 19.20 -12.97 -4.50
CA PRO A 504 18.54 -13.03 -5.80
C PRO A 504 17.24 -13.83 -5.69
N ARG A 505 16.17 -13.39 -6.37
CA ARG A 505 14.85 -14.07 -6.31
C ARG A 505 14.08 -13.98 -7.62
N VAL A 506 13.54 -15.11 -8.07
CA VAL A 506 12.56 -15.20 -9.17
C VAL A 506 11.30 -15.94 -8.72
N TYR A 507 10.16 -15.63 -9.34
CA TYR A 507 8.86 -16.25 -9.05
C TYR A 507 8.43 -16.08 -7.58
N HIS A 508 8.89 -15.00 -6.97
CA HIS A 508 8.38 -14.47 -5.72
C HIS A 508 7.15 -13.59 -6.01
N THR A 509 6.42 -13.23 -4.97
CA THR A 509 5.39 -12.20 -5.05
C THR A 509 5.80 -11.01 -4.20
N ALA A 510 5.37 -9.82 -4.62
CA ALA A 510 5.58 -8.59 -3.87
C ALA A 510 4.28 -7.79 -3.84
N SER A 511 3.98 -7.21 -2.69
CA SER A 511 2.87 -6.28 -2.51
C SER A 511 3.29 -5.17 -1.57
N LEU A 512 2.67 -3.99 -1.68
CA LEU A 512 2.95 -2.88 -0.78
C LEU A 512 2.50 -3.27 0.64
N SER A 513 3.33 -3.08 1.65
CA SER A 513 2.92 -3.26 3.04
C SER A 513 1.83 -2.24 3.38
N PRO A 514 0.63 -2.68 3.80
CA PRO A 514 -0.37 -1.78 4.32
C PRO A 514 0.04 -1.22 5.68
N CYS A 515 0.01 0.11 5.81
CA CYS A 515 0.13 0.82 7.08
C CYS A 515 1.45 0.62 7.87
N THR A 516 2.50 1.23 7.35
CA THR A 516 3.55 1.88 8.14
C THR A 516 3.40 3.39 7.93
N ASP A 517 3.85 4.19 8.89
CA ASP A 517 3.84 5.67 8.90
C ASP A 517 4.08 6.26 7.47
N GLU A 518 3.53 7.43 7.12
CA GLU A 518 3.64 8.02 5.75
C GLU A 518 5.10 8.11 5.25
N LYS A 519 6.06 8.04 6.17
CA LYS A 519 7.50 8.12 5.97
C LYS A 519 8.21 6.77 5.80
N ASP A 520 7.52 5.64 5.96
CA ASP A 520 8.13 4.30 6.05
C ASP A 520 7.44 3.28 5.11
N SER A 521 7.23 3.56 3.84
CA SER A 521 6.63 2.59 2.90
C SER A 521 7.55 1.39 2.62
N HIS A 522 7.06 0.16 2.83
CA HIS A 522 7.80 -1.07 2.56
C HIS A 522 7.14 -1.94 1.49
N LEU A 523 7.94 -2.66 0.69
CA LEU A 523 7.48 -3.79 -0.12
C LEU A 523 7.58 -5.06 0.71
N PHE A 524 6.45 -5.75 0.88
CA PHE A 524 6.43 -7.11 1.41
C PHE A 524 6.80 -8.07 0.28
N ILE A 525 7.89 -8.82 0.45
CA ILE A 525 8.38 -9.80 -0.54
C ILE A 525 8.27 -11.19 0.07
N PHE A 526 7.63 -12.10 -0.66
CA PHE A 526 7.35 -13.46 -0.19
C PHE A 526 7.76 -14.52 -1.22
N GLY A 527 8.52 -15.51 -0.74
CA GLY A 527 8.88 -16.72 -1.50
C GLY A 527 9.92 -16.50 -2.59
N GLY A 528 9.82 -17.35 -3.63
CA GLY A 528 10.72 -17.37 -4.79
C GLY A 528 11.92 -18.31 -4.64
N MET A 529 12.79 -18.30 -5.65
CA MET A 529 14.02 -19.10 -5.72
C MET A 529 15.22 -18.23 -6.04
N SER A 530 16.39 -18.60 -5.49
CA SER A 530 17.66 -17.92 -5.72
C SER A 530 18.38 -18.34 -6.99
N GLU A 531 18.05 -19.51 -7.53
CA GLU A 531 18.71 -20.08 -8.71
C GLU A 531 17.67 -20.50 -9.77
N PHE A 532 18.07 -20.46 -11.04
CA PHE A 532 17.18 -20.75 -12.17
C PHE A 532 17.05 -22.25 -12.46
N ASP A 533 18.10 -23.05 -12.23
CA ASP A 533 18.24 -24.38 -12.80
C ASP A 533 17.68 -25.53 -11.94
N ASP A 534 17.39 -25.32 -10.65
CA ASP A 534 16.83 -26.40 -9.83
C ASP A 534 15.77 -25.91 -8.83
N PRO A 535 14.47 -26.02 -9.15
CA PRO A 535 13.39 -25.73 -8.21
C PRO A 535 13.28 -26.76 -7.08
N PHE A 536 14.10 -27.82 -7.11
CA PHE A 536 14.13 -28.89 -6.14
C PHE A 536 15.50 -29.12 -5.46
N SER A 537 16.50 -28.27 -5.73
CA SER A 537 17.79 -28.36 -5.03
C SER A 537 17.59 -28.02 -3.56
N THR A 538 18.42 -28.56 -2.68
CA THR A 538 18.37 -28.29 -1.24
C THR A 538 18.81 -26.86 -0.86
N GLY A 539 18.75 -25.91 -1.80
CA GLY A 539 19.10 -24.51 -1.62
C GLY A 539 18.27 -23.84 -0.53
N ALA A 540 18.85 -22.79 0.07
CA ALA A 540 18.26 -22.09 1.20
C ALA A 540 16.86 -21.53 0.86
N SER A 541 15.87 -22.01 1.61
CA SER A 541 14.51 -21.46 1.65
C SER A 541 14.55 -19.93 1.72
N CYS A 542 13.94 -19.25 0.74
CA CYS A 542 13.91 -17.80 0.61
C CYS A 542 12.91 -17.17 1.59
N PRO A 543 13.33 -16.65 2.77
CA PRO A 543 12.39 -16.13 3.78
C PRO A 543 11.67 -14.89 3.27
N SER A 544 10.50 -14.61 3.83
CA SER A 544 9.79 -13.35 3.58
C SER A 544 10.39 -12.20 4.37
N PHE A 545 10.39 -11.01 3.78
CA PHE A 545 10.97 -9.80 4.37
C PHE A 545 10.24 -8.53 3.91
N LEU A 546 10.48 -7.44 4.64
CA LEU A 546 10.06 -6.09 4.26
C LEU A 546 11.23 -5.31 3.67
N TYR A 547 11.06 -4.82 2.45
CA TYR A 547 12.06 -4.00 1.75
C TYR A 547 11.66 -2.52 1.79
N PRO A 548 12.47 -1.61 2.37
CA PRO A 548 12.15 -0.20 2.48
C PRO A 548 12.26 0.53 1.14
N LEU A 549 11.25 1.33 0.77
CA LEU A 549 11.24 2.10 -0.48
C LEU A 549 11.94 3.46 -0.40
N GLN A 550 12.24 3.98 0.80
CA GLN A 550 12.79 5.33 1.04
C GLN A 550 14.12 5.33 1.80
N LYS A 551 15.04 4.43 1.42
CA LYS A 551 16.31 4.21 2.12
C LYS A 551 17.24 5.44 2.20
N GLU A 552 17.11 6.38 1.26
CA GLU A 552 17.97 7.57 1.16
C GLU A 552 17.66 8.67 2.21
N ILE A 553 16.50 8.65 2.87
CA ILE A 553 16.08 9.70 3.82
C ILE A 553 16.67 9.48 5.22
N ARG A 554 16.96 8.23 5.59
CA ARG A 554 17.56 7.86 6.87
C ARG A 554 18.47 6.65 6.66
N GLY A 555 19.74 6.79 7.03
CA GLY A 555 20.74 5.72 6.95
C GLY A 555 20.42 4.43 7.74
N ASP A 556 19.27 4.35 8.40
CA ASP A 556 18.79 3.23 9.21
C ASP A 556 17.42 2.73 8.74
N SER A 557 17.34 2.20 7.53
CA SER A 557 16.16 1.45 7.07
C SER A 557 16.59 0.00 6.83
N GLU A 558 16.54 -0.78 7.91
CA GLU A 558 16.91 -2.19 7.91
C GLU A 558 15.81 -3.06 7.31
N ILE A 559 16.22 -4.10 6.60
CA ILE A 559 15.31 -5.11 6.07
C ILE A 559 14.78 -5.93 7.25
N VAL A 560 13.46 -5.97 7.42
CA VAL A 560 12.83 -6.78 8.48
C VAL A 560 12.66 -8.20 7.97
N ASP A 561 13.52 -9.11 8.45
CA ASP A 561 13.46 -10.54 8.18
C ASP A 561 12.59 -11.28 9.21
N GLY A 562 11.95 -12.40 8.81
CA GLY A 562 11.49 -13.41 9.78
C GLY A 562 10.01 -13.36 10.18
N LEU A 563 9.09 -13.13 9.24
CA LEU A 563 7.63 -13.20 9.48
C LEU A 563 7.08 -14.62 9.76
N GLY A 564 7.94 -15.63 9.91
CA GLY A 564 7.53 -17.01 10.24
C GLY A 564 6.72 -17.73 9.15
N LEU A 565 6.62 -17.17 7.94
CA LEU A 565 5.86 -17.75 6.84
C LEU A 565 6.70 -18.78 6.08
N GLU A 566 6.12 -19.95 5.80
CA GLU A 566 6.76 -20.97 4.97
C GLU A 566 6.81 -20.49 3.51
N PRO A 567 8.00 -20.35 2.90
CA PRO A 567 8.09 -19.79 1.56
C PRO A 567 7.59 -20.76 0.49
N ARG A 568 6.97 -20.18 -0.54
CA ARG A 568 6.38 -20.90 -1.67
C ARG A 568 6.89 -20.35 -3.00
N LEU A 569 6.93 -21.21 -3.99
CA LEU A 569 7.31 -20.90 -5.36
C LEU A 569 6.08 -20.55 -6.21
N GLY A 570 6.08 -19.37 -6.83
CA GLY A 570 5.04 -18.98 -7.78
C GLY A 570 3.67 -18.74 -7.16
N SER A 571 3.63 -18.36 -5.87
CA SER A 571 2.46 -17.80 -5.22
C SER A 571 2.16 -16.39 -5.74
N ALA A 572 0.97 -15.87 -5.44
CA ALA A 572 0.60 -14.50 -5.72
C ALA A 572 0.03 -13.84 -4.47
N SER A 573 0.32 -12.55 -4.27
CA SER A 573 -0.25 -11.73 -3.21
C SER A 573 -1.02 -10.53 -3.75
N CYS A 574 -1.99 -10.08 -2.97
CA CYS A 574 -2.67 -8.81 -3.18
C CYS A 574 -3.10 -8.21 -1.84
N ASN A 575 -3.42 -6.92 -1.85
CA ASN A 575 -4.01 -6.26 -0.69
C ASN A 575 -5.50 -6.03 -0.91
N ILE A 576 -6.27 -6.22 0.16
CA ILE A 576 -7.70 -5.89 0.22
C ILE A 576 -7.97 -5.15 1.54
N SER A 577 -9.01 -4.31 1.56
CA SER A 577 -9.40 -3.59 2.77
C SER A 577 -10.70 -4.16 3.34
N LEU A 578 -10.65 -4.74 4.55
CA LEU A 578 -11.79 -5.22 5.31
C LEU A 578 -12.15 -4.21 6.41
N GLY A 579 -13.12 -3.35 6.11
CA GLY A 579 -13.52 -2.26 7.00
C GLY A 579 -12.40 -1.22 7.16
N ARG A 580 -11.63 -1.35 8.24
CA ARG A 580 -10.47 -0.48 8.56
C ARG A 580 -9.13 -1.21 8.57
N HIS A 581 -9.17 -2.52 8.34
CA HIS A 581 -7.98 -3.34 8.29
C HIS A 581 -7.58 -3.54 6.85
N ASP A 582 -6.34 -3.21 6.54
CA ASP A 582 -5.75 -3.66 5.29
C ASP A 582 -5.13 -5.05 5.51
N LEU A 583 -5.57 -5.99 4.67
CA LEU A 583 -5.14 -7.37 4.71
C LEU A 583 -4.29 -7.67 3.49
N THR A 584 -3.26 -8.49 3.67
CA THR A 584 -2.53 -9.08 2.54
C THR A 584 -2.97 -10.53 2.38
N LEU A 585 -3.52 -10.86 1.22
CA LEU A 585 -3.84 -12.23 0.84
C LEU A 585 -2.64 -12.82 0.11
N ILE A 586 -2.26 -14.06 0.44
CA ILE A 586 -1.26 -14.86 -0.26
C ILE A 586 -1.91 -16.17 -0.68
N LEU A 587 -1.95 -16.44 -1.98
CA LEU A 587 -2.58 -17.64 -2.52
C LEU A 587 -1.56 -18.54 -3.21
N GLY A 588 -1.75 -19.85 -3.03
CA GLY A 588 -1.10 -20.90 -3.80
C GLY A 588 0.41 -21.01 -3.61
N GLY A 589 1.08 -21.46 -4.67
CA GLY A 589 2.51 -21.72 -4.74
C GLY A 589 2.90 -23.17 -4.39
N VAL A 590 4.05 -23.59 -4.90
CA VAL A 590 4.63 -24.92 -4.63
C VAL A 590 5.61 -24.83 -3.47
N ARG A 591 5.55 -25.78 -2.53
CA ARG A 591 6.50 -25.84 -1.42
C ARG A 591 7.88 -26.27 -1.88
N HIS A 592 8.89 -25.80 -1.15
CA HIS A 592 10.26 -26.29 -1.31
C HIS A 592 10.36 -27.76 -0.81
N PRO A 593 11.04 -28.67 -1.53
CA PRO A 593 11.10 -30.09 -1.16
C PRO A 593 11.79 -30.39 0.18
N GLY A 594 12.53 -29.43 0.76
CA GLY A 594 13.13 -29.54 2.10
C GLY A 594 12.19 -29.20 3.26
N SER A 595 10.92 -28.86 3.02
CA SER A 595 9.96 -28.50 4.07
C SER A 595 9.45 -29.73 4.85
N THR A 596 9.43 -29.63 6.18
CA THR A 596 9.01 -30.68 7.13
C THR A 596 7.54 -30.57 7.56
N SER A 597 6.79 -29.57 7.10
CA SER A 597 5.41 -29.30 7.55
C SER A 597 4.39 -30.28 6.93
N ARG A 598 3.37 -30.66 7.73
CA ARG A 598 2.32 -31.63 7.34
C ARG A 598 1.52 -31.17 6.09
N ARG A 599 0.84 -32.13 5.44
CA ARG A 599 0.05 -32.00 4.19
C ARG A 599 -1.16 -31.05 4.24
N ASP A 600 -1.40 -30.36 5.35
CA ASP A 600 -2.69 -29.71 5.67
C ASP A 600 -2.64 -28.16 5.71
N ASP A 601 -1.60 -27.49 5.19
CA ASP A 601 -1.63 -26.03 5.14
C ASP A 601 -2.71 -25.52 4.18
N PRO A 602 -3.38 -24.41 4.53
CA PRO A 602 -4.32 -23.78 3.63
C PRO A 602 -3.58 -23.24 2.39
N PRO A 603 -4.16 -23.38 1.19
CA PRO A 603 -3.65 -22.71 0.00
C PRO A 603 -3.78 -21.18 0.07
N LEU A 604 -4.64 -20.63 0.94
CA LEU A 604 -4.77 -19.19 1.18
C LEU A 604 -4.25 -18.82 2.58
N THR A 605 -3.36 -17.82 2.64
CA THR A 605 -2.90 -17.18 3.88
C THR A 605 -3.39 -15.74 3.91
N ILE A 606 -3.93 -15.29 5.05
CA ILE A 606 -4.39 -13.91 5.25
C ILE A 606 -3.52 -13.28 6.34
N LEU A 607 -2.82 -12.21 5.99
CA LEU A 607 -2.00 -11.44 6.93
C LEU A 607 -2.72 -10.16 7.33
N ALA A 608 -2.66 -9.83 8.62
CA ALA A 608 -3.05 -8.53 9.13
C ALA A 608 -1.81 -7.77 9.60
N TRP A 609 -1.78 -6.48 9.27
CA TRP A 609 -0.65 -5.60 9.57
C TRP A 609 -0.95 -4.77 10.82
N ARG A 610 -0.01 -4.73 11.77
CA ARG A 610 -0.07 -3.88 12.96
C ARG A 610 1.30 -3.27 13.24
N GLY A 611 1.43 -1.95 13.08
CA GLY A 611 2.63 -1.22 13.49
C GLY A 611 3.92 -1.66 12.76
N GLY A 612 3.83 -2.07 11.50
CA GLY A 612 4.97 -2.55 10.71
C GLY A 612 5.31 -4.04 10.91
N GLU A 613 4.66 -4.74 11.83
CA GLU A 613 4.75 -6.19 11.95
C GLU A 613 3.53 -6.86 11.28
N ALA A 614 3.77 -7.93 10.53
CA ALA A 614 2.70 -8.80 10.02
C ALA A 614 2.48 -9.93 11.03
N SER A 615 1.28 -10.00 11.59
CA SER A 615 0.86 -11.15 12.38
C SER A 615 0.02 -12.06 11.51
N ASN A 616 0.34 -13.36 11.49
CA ASN A 616 -0.59 -14.34 10.96
C ASN A 616 -1.85 -14.32 11.83
N LEU A 617 -3.01 -14.45 11.20
CA LEU A 617 -4.24 -14.68 11.93
C LEU A 617 -4.23 -16.14 12.35
N ASP A 618 -3.94 -16.38 13.64
CA ASP A 618 -3.91 -17.73 14.18
C ASP A 618 -5.27 -18.42 13.96
N GLU A 619 -5.18 -19.66 13.48
CA GLU A 619 -6.16 -20.47 12.74
C GLU A 619 -6.31 -20.12 11.25
N PRO A 620 -5.92 -21.02 10.33
CA PRO A 620 -6.03 -20.79 8.89
C PRO A 620 -7.49 -20.50 8.56
N ALA A 621 -7.78 -19.31 7.99
CA ALA A 621 -9.11 -18.93 7.54
C ALA A 621 -9.75 -20.13 6.84
N ARG A 622 -10.76 -20.74 7.47
CA ARG A 622 -11.32 -22.00 6.96
C ARG A 622 -11.87 -21.70 5.58
N LEU A 623 -11.36 -22.44 4.59
CA LEU A 623 -11.90 -22.43 3.24
C LEU A 623 -13.29 -23.05 3.33
N VAL A 624 -14.32 -22.21 3.27
CA VAL A 624 -15.70 -22.65 3.24
C VAL A 624 -16.24 -22.24 1.88
N SER A 625 -16.46 -23.20 1.00
CA SER A 625 -17.27 -22.93 -0.18
C SER A 625 -18.71 -22.58 0.28
N PRO A 626 -19.47 -21.81 -0.50
CA PRO A 626 -20.86 -21.46 -0.13
C PRO A 626 -21.76 -22.68 0.16
N ASP A 627 -21.40 -23.85 -0.36
CA ASP A 627 -22.09 -25.14 -0.19
C ASP A 627 -21.43 -26.11 0.82
N GLY A 628 -20.33 -25.71 1.48
CA GLY A 628 -19.58 -26.55 2.43
C GLY A 628 -18.72 -27.66 1.81
N SER A 629 -18.62 -27.73 0.48
CA SER A 629 -17.73 -28.63 -0.26
C SER A 629 -16.25 -28.21 -0.21
N ARG A 630 -15.35 -29.15 -0.56
CA ARG A 630 -13.90 -28.88 -0.59
C ARG A 630 -13.54 -28.12 -1.87
N VAL A 631 -13.01 -26.90 -1.72
CA VAL A 631 -12.57 -26.08 -2.86
C VAL A 631 -11.28 -26.65 -3.46
N ASP A 632 -11.32 -27.08 -4.72
CA ASP A 632 -10.14 -27.46 -5.50
C ASP A 632 -9.65 -26.28 -6.35
N LEU A 633 -8.57 -25.64 -5.89
CA LEU A 633 -7.94 -24.51 -6.55
C LEU A 633 -7.02 -24.93 -7.71
N GLY A 634 -6.75 -26.23 -7.87
CA GLY A 634 -5.73 -26.73 -8.79
C GLY A 634 -4.31 -26.42 -8.31
N SER A 635 -3.36 -26.34 -9.23
CA SER A 635 -1.94 -26.21 -8.87
C SER A 635 -1.53 -24.81 -8.36
N CYS A 636 -2.36 -23.78 -8.60
CA CYS A 636 -2.13 -22.37 -8.20
C CYS A 636 -0.66 -21.93 -8.20
N ALA A 637 0.08 -22.24 -9.26
CA ALA A 637 1.45 -21.82 -9.47
C ALA A 637 1.47 -20.88 -10.68
N HIS A 638 2.22 -19.78 -10.60
CA HIS A 638 2.28 -18.76 -11.65
C HIS A 638 0.90 -18.19 -12.05
N HIS A 639 0.01 -18.05 -11.07
CA HIS A 639 -1.29 -17.38 -11.19
C HIS A 639 -1.15 -15.91 -10.80
N CYS A 640 -2.18 -15.12 -11.09
CA CYS A 640 -2.33 -13.76 -10.57
C CYS A 640 -3.38 -13.74 -9.47
N LEU A 641 -3.18 -12.85 -8.50
CA LEU A 641 -4.16 -12.53 -7.47
C LEU A 641 -4.38 -11.01 -7.48
N LEU A 642 -5.61 -10.58 -7.69
CA LEU A 642 -5.96 -9.18 -7.87
C LEU A 642 -7.00 -8.75 -6.84
N GLY A 643 -6.69 -7.73 -6.04
CA GLY A 643 -7.67 -7.11 -5.15
C GLY A 643 -8.71 -6.34 -5.98
N LEU A 644 -9.99 -6.50 -5.65
CA LEU A 644 -11.07 -5.75 -6.29
C LEU A 644 -11.38 -4.47 -5.52
N PRO A 645 -11.83 -3.40 -6.20
CA PRO A 645 -12.39 -2.23 -5.54
C PRO A 645 -13.57 -2.65 -4.63
N PRO A 646 -13.75 -2.02 -3.46
CA PRO A 646 -14.84 -2.36 -2.56
C PRO A 646 -16.19 -2.10 -3.23
N SER A 647 -16.93 -3.17 -3.53
CA SER A 647 -18.35 -3.13 -3.96
C SER A 647 -19.21 -3.72 -2.86
N ASP A 648 -20.29 -3.02 -2.49
CA ASP A 648 -21.31 -3.47 -1.53
C ASP A 648 -20.80 -3.87 -0.13
N GLY A 649 -19.61 -3.38 0.24
CA GLY A 649 -19.04 -3.59 1.58
C GLY A 649 -18.38 -4.96 1.80
N VAL A 650 -18.32 -5.82 0.79
CA VAL A 650 -17.64 -7.13 0.86
C VAL A 650 -16.27 -7.03 0.17
N PRO A 651 -15.16 -7.15 0.92
CA PRO A 651 -13.83 -7.20 0.34
C PRO A 651 -13.66 -8.45 -0.52
N SER A 652 -13.14 -8.27 -1.72
CA SER A 652 -13.03 -9.36 -2.68
C SER A 652 -11.74 -9.28 -3.50
N ALA A 653 -11.32 -10.43 -4.02
CA ALA A 653 -10.17 -10.58 -4.90
C ALA A 653 -10.46 -11.62 -5.98
N VAL A 654 -9.76 -11.54 -7.12
CA VAL A 654 -9.84 -12.54 -8.18
C VAL A 654 -8.50 -13.27 -8.31
N ALA A 655 -8.54 -14.58 -8.18
CA ALA A 655 -7.44 -15.47 -8.50
C ALA A 655 -7.63 -16.02 -9.91
N LEU A 656 -6.67 -15.81 -10.80
CA LEU A 656 -6.81 -16.17 -12.20
C LEU A 656 -5.52 -16.67 -12.84
N GLY A 657 -5.69 -17.54 -13.83
CA GLY A 657 -4.58 -18.19 -14.51
C GLY A 657 -3.81 -19.14 -13.61
N GLY A 658 -2.58 -19.44 -14.02
CA GLY A 658 -1.70 -20.39 -13.35
C GLY A 658 -1.85 -21.81 -13.85
N GLY A 659 -0.95 -22.66 -13.37
CA GLY A 659 -0.76 -23.98 -13.91
C GLY A 659 0.69 -24.42 -13.86
N VAL A 660 0.93 -25.66 -14.26
CA VAL A 660 2.28 -26.19 -14.46
C VAL A 660 2.34 -26.87 -15.82
N PRO A 661 3.31 -26.51 -16.68
CA PRO A 661 3.52 -27.25 -17.91
C PRO A 661 4.15 -28.59 -17.57
N SER A 662 3.42 -29.69 -17.78
CA SER A 662 3.98 -31.03 -17.58
C SER A 662 4.32 -31.70 -18.90
N PHE A 663 5.60 -32.03 -19.04
CA PHE A 663 6.06 -32.87 -20.15
C PHE A 663 5.40 -34.25 -20.10
N SER A 664 5.17 -34.82 -18.91
CA SER A 664 4.65 -36.19 -18.77
C SER A 664 3.13 -36.30 -18.64
N PHE A 665 2.44 -35.23 -18.23
CA PHE A 665 1.02 -35.29 -17.85
C PHE A 665 0.10 -34.34 -18.66
N GLY A 666 0.64 -33.65 -19.66
CA GLY A 666 -0.10 -32.63 -20.41
C GLY A 666 -0.15 -31.30 -19.66
N GLN A 667 -0.84 -30.31 -20.25
CA GLN A 667 -0.97 -28.98 -19.65
C GLN A 667 -1.99 -29.03 -18.51
N SER A 668 -1.61 -28.51 -17.34
CA SER A 668 -2.50 -28.36 -16.18
C SER A 668 -2.74 -26.89 -15.91
N TYR A 669 -4.01 -26.50 -15.77
CA TYR A 669 -4.42 -25.12 -15.52
C TYR A 669 -5.12 -25.00 -14.17
N ALA A 670 -4.90 -23.88 -13.48
CA ALA A 670 -5.70 -23.53 -12.31
C ALA A 670 -7.01 -22.85 -12.75
N LYS A 671 -8.07 -23.06 -11.96
CA LYS A 671 -9.38 -22.45 -12.20
C LYS A 671 -9.38 -21.00 -11.73
N THR A 672 -10.15 -20.16 -12.43
CA THR A 672 -10.41 -18.78 -12.02
C THR A 672 -11.40 -18.76 -10.86
N HIS A 673 -11.12 -18.01 -9.80
CA HIS A 673 -11.98 -17.89 -8.63
C HIS A 673 -12.13 -16.44 -8.19
N LEU A 674 -13.37 -16.05 -7.87
CA LEU A 674 -13.67 -14.92 -7.01
C LEU A 674 -13.51 -15.37 -5.55
N ILE A 675 -12.79 -14.57 -4.78
CA ILE A 675 -12.55 -14.75 -3.36
C ILE A 675 -13.27 -13.61 -2.64
N GLU A 676 -14.19 -13.93 -1.75
CA GLU A 676 -14.91 -12.95 -0.93
C GLU A 676 -14.54 -13.17 0.53
N VAL A 677 -14.10 -12.12 1.20
CA VAL A 677 -13.62 -12.18 2.58
C VAL A 677 -14.66 -11.52 3.48
N CYS A 678 -15.18 -12.26 4.46
CA CYS A 678 -16.22 -11.77 5.36
C CYS A 678 -15.90 -12.08 6.83
N HIS A 679 -16.63 -11.42 7.73
CA HIS A 679 -16.58 -11.68 9.17
C HIS A 679 -17.79 -12.52 9.58
N GLY A 680 -17.58 -13.70 10.18
CA GLY A 680 -18.65 -14.60 10.64
C GLY A 680 -19.04 -15.71 9.64
N THR A 681 -20.15 -16.42 9.92
CA THR A 681 -20.65 -17.53 9.09
C THR A 681 -21.25 -17.05 7.77
N LEU A 682 -20.79 -17.62 6.64
CA LEU A 682 -21.28 -17.37 5.27
C LEU A 682 -22.75 -17.73 4.99
N ALA A 683 -23.55 -18.07 6.00
CA ALA A 683 -24.95 -18.46 5.88
C ALA A 683 -25.87 -17.22 5.94
N GLY A 684 -25.95 -16.46 4.84
CA GLY A 684 -27.01 -15.44 4.69
C GLY A 684 -26.68 -14.18 3.88
N ALA A 685 -25.46 -14.02 3.38
CA ALA A 685 -25.04 -12.80 2.65
C ALA A 685 -25.01 -12.95 1.11
N VAL A 686 -25.42 -14.09 0.57
CA VAL A 686 -25.44 -14.31 -0.89
C VAL A 686 -26.83 -13.94 -1.41
N ASN A 687 -27.03 -12.67 -1.76
CA ASN A 687 -28.05 -12.35 -2.75
C ASN A 687 -27.59 -12.98 -4.07
N GLU A 688 -28.46 -13.82 -4.66
CA GLU A 688 -28.26 -14.45 -5.96
C GLU A 688 -27.98 -13.39 -7.03
N THR A 689 -26.69 -13.11 -7.31
CA THR A 689 -26.28 -12.45 -8.56
C THR A 689 -26.36 -13.51 -9.65
N SER A 690 -27.43 -13.39 -10.44
CA SER A 690 -27.84 -14.37 -11.42
C SER A 690 -26.81 -14.48 -12.54
N VAL A 691 -26.60 -15.69 -13.05
CA VAL A 691 -25.76 -15.91 -14.23
C VAL A 691 -26.71 -16.16 -15.39
N ARG A 692 -26.72 -15.27 -16.39
CA ARG A 692 -27.70 -15.30 -17.48
C ARG A 692 -27.43 -16.44 -18.47
N ALA A 693 -28.22 -17.51 -18.41
CA ALA A 693 -28.14 -18.63 -19.36
C ALA A 693 -28.78 -18.33 -20.72
N PRO A 694 -28.21 -18.77 -21.86
CA PRO A 694 -28.95 -19.03 -23.08
C PRO A 694 -29.56 -20.45 -23.07
N LYS A 695 -30.67 -20.61 -23.79
CA LYS A 695 -31.51 -21.82 -23.83
C LYS A 695 -30.90 -22.99 -24.62
N HIS A 696 -31.23 -24.21 -24.17
CA HIS A 696 -31.04 -25.56 -24.77
C HIS A 696 -29.64 -26.19 -24.63
N ALA A 697 -29.45 -27.49 -24.37
CA ALA A 697 -30.33 -28.64 -24.23
C ALA A 697 -29.71 -29.66 -23.24
N GLU A 698 -30.58 -30.36 -22.51
CA GLU A 698 -30.28 -31.44 -21.58
C GLU A 698 -29.70 -32.68 -22.27
N THR A 699 -28.80 -33.39 -21.59
CA THR A 699 -28.82 -34.87 -21.57
C THR A 699 -28.29 -35.39 -20.25
N SER A 700 -29.13 -36.22 -19.64
CA SER A 700 -29.02 -37.00 -18.40
C SER A 700 -27.80 -37.95 -18.40
N THR A 701 -27.26 -38.40 -17.26
CA THR A 701 -27.62 -39.55 -16.38
C THR A 701 -26.25 -40.14 -15.97
N SER A 702 -25.96 -40.80 -14.84
CA SER A 702 -26.74 -41.51 -13.83
C SER A 702 -25.84 -41.76 -12.61
N GLU A 703 -26.48 -42.01 -11.46
CA GLU A 703 -25.92 -42.45 -10.18
C GLU A 703 -25.45 -43.93 -10.19
N HIS A 704 -24.92 -44.37 -9.04
CA HIS A 704 -24.50 -45.73 -8.58
C HIS A 704 -22.97 -45.90 -8.42
N GLU A 705 -22.43 -46.68 -7.47
CA GLU A 705 -22.79 -47.19 -6.13
C GLU A 705 -21.43 -47.65 -5.52
N GLU A 706 -21.32 -47.73 -4.19
CA GLU A 706 -20.07 -48.09 -3.47
C GLU A 706 -19.68 -49.56 -3.65
N GLU A 707 -18.40 -49.85 -3.91
CA GLU A 707 -17.80 -51.17 -3.68
C GLU A 707 -16.29 -51.12 -3.35
N GLN A 708 -15.84 -52.06 -2.51
CA GLN A 708 -14.63 -52.03 -1.68
C GLN A 708 -13.29 -52.43 -2.38
N GLY A 709 -12.25 -51.63 -2.12
CA GLY A 709 -10.79 -51.88 -2.03
C GLY A 709 -10.06 -53.11 -2.64
N GLY A 710 -9.05 -52.84 -3.50
CA GLY A 710 -7.93 -53.77 -3.82
C GLY A 710 -6.66 -53.12 -4.40
N LYS A 711 -5.44 -53.44 -3.89
CA LYS A 711 -4.12 -52.78 -4.21
C LYS A 711 -3.73 -52.83 -5.70
N PRO A 712 -2.96 -51.86 -6.24
CA PRO A 712 -2.61 -51.82 -7.67
C PRO A 712 -1.62 -52.92 -8.07
N VAL A 713 -1.86 -53.52 -9.23
CA VAL A 713 -1.07 -54.57 -9.90
C VAL A 713 -0.04 -53.93 -10.83
N ASP A 714 1.17 -54.48 -10.92
CA ASP A 714 2.22 -54.06 -11.86
C ASP A 714 1.81 -54.46 -13.30
N VAL A 715 1.75 -53.49 -14.22
CA VAL A 715 1.31 -53.71 -15.61
C VAL A 715 2.46 -53.42 -16.57
N GLU A 716 2.79 -54.42 -17.40
CA GLU A 716 3.77 -54.32 -18.48
C GLU A 716 3.13 -53.67 -19.71
N VAL A 717 3.78 -52.65 -20.29
CA VAL A 717 3.23 -51.81 -21.35
C VAL A 717 4.20 -51.75 -22.52
N ASP A 718 3.67 -51.68 -23.75
CA ASP A 718 4.50 -51.47 -24.93
C ASP A 718 5.11 -50.05 -24.90
N VAL A 719 6.42 -49.97 -25.13
CA VAL A 719 7.19 -48.73 -25.12
C VAL A 719 8.10 -48.60 -26.32
N VAL A 720 8.39 -47.36 -26.70
CA VAL A 720 9.52 -47.00 -27.55
C VAL A 720 10.62 -46.38 -26.71
N TYR A 721 11.86 -46.77 -26.98
CA TYR A 721 13.04 -46.20 -26.35
C TYR A 721 13.61 -45.11 -27.23
N VAL A 722 13.88 -43.96 -26.63
CA VAL A 722 14.51 -42.82 -27.31
C VAL A 722 15.61 -42.25 -26.43
N ALA A 723 16.61 -41.60 -27.04
CA ALA A 723 17.64 -40.92 -26.28
C ALA A 723 16.99 -39.81 -25.43
N ALA A 724 17.47 -39.57 -24.21
CA ALA A 724 16.87 -38.56 -23.32
C ALA A 724 16.74 -37.17 -23.97
N ARG A 725 17.73 -36.78 -24.79
CA ARG A 725 17.73 -35.53 -25.59
C ARG A 725 16.64 -35.45 -26.66
N HIS A 726 16.04 -36.57 -27.06
CA HIS A 726 15.05 -36.66 -28.14
C HIS A 726 13.65 -37.01 -27.63
N ALA A 727 13.51 -37.28 -26.33
CA ALA A 727 12.24 -37.67 -25.72
C ALA A 727 11.13 -36.65 -25.93
N LYS A 728 11.45 -35.35 -25.88
CA LYS A 728 10.46 -34.28 -26.10
C LYS A 728 9.88 -34.28 -27.50
N GLN A 729 10.74 -34.45 -28.50
CA GLN A 729 10.36 -34.50 -29.90
C GLN A 729 9.54 -35.77 -30.18
N ALA A 730 10.02 -36.92 -29.74
CA ALA A 730 9.33 -38.19 -29.92
C ALA A 730 7.95 -38.22 -29.26
N LYS A 731 7.82 -37.71 -28.02
CA LYS A 731 6.51 -37.60 -27.35
C LYS A 731 5.54 -36.71 -28.12
N THR A 732 6.01 -35.57 -28.62
CA THR A 732 5.16 -34.62 -29.36
C THR A 732 4.60 -35.27 -30.64
N GLU A 733 5.42 -36.03 -31.34
CA GLU A 733 5.02 -36.78 -32.55
C GLU A 733 4.05 -37.93 -32.23
N LEU A 734 4.27 -38.63 -31.10
CA LEU A 734 3.34 -39.67 -30.63
C LEU A 734 1.99 -39.09 -30.18
N GLU A 735 1.99 -37.89 -29.59
CA GLU A 735 0.78 -37.19 -29.16
C GLU A 735 -0.02 -36.64 -30.34
N SER A 736 0.64 -36.10 -31.38
CA SER A 736 -0.03 -35.59 -32.59
C SER A 736 -0.74 -36.70 -33.36
N ARG A 737 -0.22 -37.92 -33.28
CA ARG A 737 -0.77 -39.13 -33.92
C ARG A 737 -1.71 -39.94 -33.02
N ASN A 738 -1.95 -39.48 -31.79
CA ASN A 738 -2.80 -40.13 -30.81
C ASN A 738 -2.37 -41.58 -30.43
N VAL A 739 -1.06 -41.87 -30.51
CA VAL A 739 -0.48 -43.19 -30.21
C VAL A 739 0.24 -43.21 -28.86
N PHE A 740 0.42 -42.05 -28.21
CA PHE A 740 0.99 -41.96 -26.86
C PHE A 740 0.04 -42.48 -25.78
N ASP A 741 0.44 -43.49 -25.00
CA ASP A 741 -0.39 -44.02 -23.91
C ASP A 741 -0.25 -43.19 -22.63
N ARG A 742 -1.19 -42.26 -22.47
CA ARG A 742 -1.28 -41.34 -21.31
C ARG A 742 -1.57 -42.04 -19.98
N ARG A 743 -1.87 -43.35 -19.97
CA ARG A 743 -2.17 -44.10 -18.74
C ARG A 743 -0.92 -44.39 -17.91
N PHE A 744 0.27 -44.32 -18.51
CA PHE A 744 1.52 -44.73 -17.87
C PHE A 744 2.57 -43.62 -17.91
N LYS A 745 3.50 -43.62 -16.95
CA LYS A 745 4.59 -42.65 -16.89
C LYS A 745 5.74 -43.08 -17.80
N MET A 746 6.42 -42.12 -18.41
CA MET A 746 7.72 -42.35 -19.04
C MET A 746 8.76 -42.60 -17.94
N VAL A 747 9.64 -43.58 -18.15
CA VAL A 747 10.66 -43.98 -17.17
C VAL A 747 12.04 -43.96 -17.84
N LYS A 748 13.07 -43.56 -17.09
CA LYS A 748 14.46 -43.68 -17.53
C LYS A 748 14.87 -45.14 -17.42
N VAL A 749 15.41 -45.69 -18.51
CA VAL A 749 15.88 -47.07 -18.57
C VAL A 749 17.36 -47.08 -18.96
N GLU A 750 18.16 -47.82 -18.19
CA GLU A 750 19.56 -48.07 -18.52
C GLU A 750 19.64 -49.22 -19.52
N ARG A 751 19.96 -48.90 -20.78
CA ARG A 751 20.35 -49.90 -21.77
C ARG A 751 21.87 -49.97 -21.83
N GLY A 752 22.42 -51.19 -21.89
CA GLY A 752 23.86 -51.43 -21.87
C GLY A 752 24.61 -50.55 -22.88
N GLY A 753 25.55 -49.74 -22.38
CA GLY A 753 26.28 -48.76 -23.19
C GLY A 753 26.47 -47.37 -22.55
N GLY A 754 25.91 -47.12 -21.36
CA GLY A 754 26.12 -45.86 -20.61
C GLY A 754 25.29 -44.66 -21.07
N ASP A 755 24.47 -44.82 -22.12
CA ASP A 755 23.62 -43.74 -22.64
C ASP A 755 22.21 -43.81 -22.02
N GLN A 756 21.73 -42.73 -21.41
CA GLN A 756 20.41 -42.69 -20.75
C GLN A 756 19.27 -42.70 -21.78
N SER A 757 18.49 -43.79 -21.80
CA SER A 757 17.30 -43.91 -22.64
C SER A 757 16.02 -43.65 -21.85
N ILE A 758 14.98 -43.14 -22.52
CA ILE A 758 13.65 -42.94 -21.94
C ILE A 758 12.69 -43.89 -22.63
N ALA A 759 11.99 -44.71 -21.84
CA ALA A 759 10.88 -45.54 -22.29
C ALA A 759 9.60 -44.70 -22.34
N ILE A 760 9.01 -44.58 -23.54
CA ILE A 760 7.78 -43.84 -23.80
C ILE A 760 6.63 -44.82 -24.11
N PRO A 761 5.54 -44.84 -23.32
CA PRO A 761 4.44 -45.78 -23.51
C PRO A 761 3.58 -45.44 -24.73
N ILE A 762 3.15 -46.48 -25.46
CA ILE A 762 2.42 -46.37 -26.73
C ILE A 762 1.19 -47.29 -26.79
N ILE A 763 0.18 -46.87 -27.56
CA ILE A 763 -1.06 -47.61 -27.86
C ILE A 763 -0.91 -48.24 -29.25
N GLY A 764 -0.02 -49.23 -29.38
CA GLY A 764 0.28 -49.91 -30.64
C GLY A 764 1.39 -49.25 -31.46
N PHE A 765 1.93 -50.00 -32.42
CA PHE A 765 3.03 -49.59 -33.29
C PHE A 765 2.73 -50.04 -34.72
N ASP A 766 2.73 -49.10 -35.68
CA ASP A 766 2.52 -49.37 -37.10
C ASP A 766 3.70 -48.85 -37.95
N ASP A 767 3.75 -49.25 -39.21
CA ASP A 767 4.85 -48.92 -40.13
C ASP A 767 4.95 -47.38 -40.37
N GLY A 768 3.82 -46.66 -40.26
CA GLY A 768 3.77 -45.20 -40.36
C GLY A 768 4.35 -44.47 -39.15
N LEU A 769 4.43 -45.14 -37.99
CA LEU A 769 5.06 -44.64 -36.76
C LEU A 769 6.58 -44.81 -36.79
N GLU A 770 7.08 -45.88 -37.39
CA GLU A 770 8.52 -46.13 -37.55
C GLU A 770 9.17 -45.09 -38.47
N GLU A 771 8.51 -44.77 -39.58
CA GLU A 771 8.94 -43.70 -40.49
C GLU A 771 8.93 -42.32 -39.82
N ALA A 772 7.92 -42.05 -38.98
CA ALA A 772 7.77 -40.78 -38.26
C ALA A 772 8.81 -40.57 -37.16
N LEU A 773 9.28 -41.65 -36.53
CA LEU A 773 10.28 -41.63 -35.47
C LEU A 773 11.68 -41.97 -36.00
N SER A 774 11.84 -42.04 -37.33
CA SER A 774 13.13 -42.30 -37.99
C SER A 774 14.18 -41.27 -37.55
N GLY A 775 15.27 -41.77 -36.97
CA GLY A 775 16.34 -40.95 -36.37
C GLY A 775 16.16 -40.58 -34.89
N LEU A 776 15.00 -40.83 -34.29
CA LEU A 776 14.74 -40.62 -32.85
C LEU A 776 14.69 -41.95 -32.06
N LEU A 777 14.31 -43.04 -32.74
CA LEU A 777 14.07 -44.35 -32.15
C LEU A 777 15.37 -45.11 -31.85
N LEU A 778 15.57 -45.52 -30.59
CA LEU A 778 16.64 -46.43 -30.16
C LEU A 778 16.18 -47.90 -30.11
N GLY A 779 14.87 -48.13 -30.16
CA GLY A 779 14.27 -49.47 -30.26
C GLY A 779 12.89 -49.51 -29.63
N ARG A 780 12.30 -50.71 -29.60
CA ARG A 780 10.99 -51.00 -28.99
C ARG A 780 11.13 -52.10 -27.93
N GLY A 781 10.21 -52.14 -26.99
CA GLY A 781 10.12 -53.23 -26.02
C GLY A 781 8.87 -53.11 -25.16
N ARG A 782 8.89 -53.84 -24.05
CA ARG A 782 7.88 -53.77 -23.00
C ARG A 782 8.56 -53.40 -21.69
N GLU A 783 7.94 -52.51 -20.95
CA GLU A 783 8.45 -52.05 -19.65
C GLU A 783 7.33 -52.03 -18.63
N VAL A 784 7.67 -52.32 -17.38
CA VAL A 784 6.75 -52.13 -16.25
C VAL A 784 6.76 -50.65 -15.92
N LEU A 785 5.68 -49.95 -16.28
CA LEU A 785 5.58 -48.51 -16.10
C LEU A 785 4.54 -48.18 -15.01
N PRO A 786 4.86 -47.26 -14.08
CA PRO A 786 3.89 -46.84 -13.08
C PRO A 786 2.75 -46.06 -13.75
N PRO A 787 1.50 -46.23 -13.29
CA PRO A 787 0.36 -45.49 -13.82
C PRO A 787 0.54 -43.97 -13.63
N SER A 788 0.02 -43.19 -14.57
CA SER A 788 0.04 -41.73 -14.53
C SER A 788 -0.78 -41.20 -13.36
N SER A 789 -0.50 -39.98 -12.89
CA SER A 789 -1.19 -39.40 -11.72
C SER A 789 -2.71 -39.28 -11.92
N SER A 790 -3.16 -39.02 -13.16
CA SER A 790 -4.58 -39.00 -13.52
C SER A 790 -5.20 -40.40 -13.52
N THR A 791 -4.45 -41.41 -13.94
CA THR A 791 -4.88 -42.82 -13.88
C THR A 791 -4.91 -43.32 -12.44
N LEU A 792 -3.92 -42.96 -11.62
CA LEU A 792 -3.90 -43.19 -10.18
C LEU A 792 -5.05 -42.46 -9.46
N ALA A 793 -5.38 -41.23 -9.87
CA ALA A 793 -6.51 -40.49 -9.33
C ALA A 793 -7.84 -41.13 -9.71
N LYS A 794 -8.01 -41.57 -10.96
CA LYS A 794 -9.19 -42.34 -11.40
C LYS A 794 -9.28 -43.71 -10.72
N MET A 795 -8.14 -44.37 -10.49
CA MET A 795 -8.06 -45.61 -9.72
C MET A 795 -8.30 -45.39 -8.21
N LYS A 796 -8.00 -44.20 -7.68
CA LYS A 796 -8.32 -43.79 -6.30
C LYS A 796 -9.72 -43.20 -6.14
N GLN A 797 -10.37 -42.78 -7.23
CA GLN A 797 -11.79 -42.42 -7.26
C GLN A 797 -12.67 -43.65 -7.48
N LYS A 798 -12.12 -44.70 -8.12
CA LYS A 798 -12.75 -46.02 -8.27
C LYS A 798 -12.45 -47.00 -7.12
N ARG A 799 -11.60 -46.63 -6.16
CA ARG A 799 -11.28 -47.39 -4.94
C ARG A 799 -11.71 -46.58 -3.74
#